data_AF-A0A1I4EC98-F1
#
_entry.id   AF-A0A1I4EC98-F1
#
_cell.length_a   1.000
_cell.length_b   1.000
_cell.length_c   1.000
_cell.angle_alpha   90.00
_cell.angle_beta   90.00
_cell.angle_gamma   90.00
#
_symmetry.space_group_name_H-M   'P 1'
#
loop_
_entity.id
_entity.type
_entity.pdbx_description
1 polymer ?
#
loop_
_entity_poly.entity_id
_entity_poly.type
_entity_poly.pdbx_seq_one_letter_code
_entity_poly.pdbx_strand_id
1 'polypeptide(L)'
;MAIVEAKIQFTARSKLEFGPLPFQMAEVVSPGVGKTETMLRVVAEFADMLADKRVLVFTPDNSLTGEMHARAKKILPESLNVRFRRGRTDTKLGPAPCHKEMHEKAALIQSKGGSVADMLCPVCPHREGCEWLSYKADKAPGVVILPNNYLVHGGEDDGDIAVIDESFHQRMTGETTVKLAEMTAYRCLPNLPEWERGWTLNSSARFSAQFDLRDARERLAIAFAHGVPSISRLRDLGISVGMANRAKTIEYGRHDGLKSTLAKAVEEGFGAEELAEAIADTEKLYGPARGYASVWRAIETQLSRPTGRDTLNGFTLYRDGSLKVGFRKKLAVEKKPVLALDATGDARLLRLGLPTLARVDEIAVEAPHTRVIQATDAKNSKTALVTADEDGETVRAAKATKRRKLMEVVERLSGPEKKSVGFISYKGVQDSEEVRDAVSRLRAQGRNVLTGHFGALRGQNMMEHVDVLVIAGRQLPDARDVEGLAGALFYDQPEAVAAGGIGTTGRFYMLRGGELVEGLAEEHTDPTVEKVRRQITEAELIQAIGRGRGVRRGVSDPLTVVVLGSTPIPGVIVDELVKTEDLEPGRVELLWAREGAYLENARQAFAAFPGVWDTEENARKDYQRRGEVGDISLYYNFPSREMSPTSPAAVLYQRSGAGQKPAKAWFHLALVPDPRKWLEERLGPLAKFEIIDGGEDRNLPTPHHPLGRARRPPKQPNT
;
A
#
# COMPACT_ATOMS: atom_id res chain seq x y z
N MET A 1 -16.75 24.10 -0.02
CA MET A 1 -17.87 24.09 -1.01
C MET A 1 -18.52 22.73 -1.15
N ALA A 2 -17.80 21.62 -1.37
CA ALA A 2 -18.42 20.29 -1.54
C ALA A 2 -19.34 19.87 -0.38
N ILE A 3 -18.97 20.15 0.87
CA ILE A 3 -19.82 19.95 2.06
C ILE A 3 -21.01 20.92 2.10
N VAL A 4 -20.85 22.13 1.56
CA VAL A 4 -21.91 23.15 1.47
C VAL A 4 -22.89 22.82 0.32
N GLU A 5 -22.44 22.21 -0.77
CA GLU A 5 -23.29 21.72 -1.86
C GLU A 5 -23.98 20.42 -1.48
N ALA A 6 -23.28 19.53 -0.78
CA ALA A 6 -23.89 18.40 -0.10
C ALA A 6 -24.97 18.92 0.86
N LYS A 7 -24.71 20.00 1.62
CA LYS A 7 -25.68 20.70 2.48
C LYS A 7 -26.86 21.28 1.71
N ILE A 8 -26.71 21.92 0.55
CA ILE A 8 -27.85 22.41 -0.24
C ILE A 8 -28.77 21.24 -0.63
N GLN A 9 -28.20 20.07 -0.93
CA GLN A 9 -28.99 18.85 -1.15
C GLN A 9 -29.50 18.18 0.14
N PHE A 10 -28.79 18.28 1.28
CA PHE A 10 -29.20 17.72 2.57
C PHE A 10 -30.31 18.55 3.25
N THR A 11 -30.30 19.87 3.10
CA THR A 11 -31.27 20.78 3.73
C THR A 11 -32.66 20.67 3.06
N ALA A 12 -32.69 20.33 1.77
CA ALA A 12 -33.94 20.09 1.03
C ALA A 12 -34.63 18.74 1.37
N ARG A 13 -33.97 17.85 2.12
CA ARG A 13 -34.36 16.44 2.30
C ARG A 13 -35.02 16.10 3.64
N SER A 14 -35.28 17.07 4.51
CA SER A 14 -35.85 16.80 5.85
C SER A 14 -37.35 16.50 5.87
N LYS A 15 -38.07 16.55 4.73
CA LYS A 15 -39.53 16.29 4.66
C LYS A 15 -40.05 15.65 3.35
N LEU A 16 -39.25 14.83 2.66
CA LEU A 16 -39.71 14.15 1.44
C LEU A 16 -39.64 12.63 1.57
N GLU A 17 -40.82 12.02 1.48
CA GLU A 17 -41.02 10.65 1.04
C GLU A 17 -40.17 10.39 -0.22
N PHE A 18 -39.33 9.35 -0.15
CA PHE A 18 -38.60 8.65 -1.21
C PHE A 18 -38.25 9.38 -2.54
N GLY A 19 -36.94 9.57 -2.76
CA GLY A 19 -36.28 9.48 -4.08
C GLY A 19 -35.21 8.36 -4.05
N PRO A 20 -34.96 7.60 -5.14
CA PRO A 20 -34.70 6.15 -5.02
C PRO A 20 -33.24 5.72 -4.74
N LEU A 21 -32.25 6.62 -4.69
CA LEU A 21 -30.83 6.22 -4.57
C LEU A 21 -30.02 7.17 -3.65
N PRO A 22 -29.13 6.63 -2.78
CA PRO A 22 -28.34 7.42 -1.85
C PRO A 22 -27.29 8.29 -2.56
N PHE A 23 -27.04 9.51 -2.05
CA PHE A 23 -26.01 10.39 -2.60
C PHE A 23 -24.61 9.94 -2.18
N GLN A 24 -23.75 9.62 -3.14
CA GLN A 24 -22.37 9.19 -2.90
C GLN A 24 -21.40 10.13 -3.64
N MET A 25 -20.32 10.51 -2.97
CA MET A 25 -19.30 11.42 -3.48
C MET A 25 -17.90 10.89 -3.17
N ALA A 26 -16.95 11.14 -4.06
CA ALA A 26 -15.54 10.84 -3.85
C ALA A 26 -14.68 12.09 -4.08
N GLU A 27 -13.71 12.29 -3.20
CA GLU A 27 -12.73 13.37 -3.25
C GLU A 27 -11.35 12.74 -3.47
N VAL A 28 -10.81 12.92 -4.67
CA VAL A 28 -9.48 12.47 -5.08
C VAL A 28 -8.49 13.60 -4.85
N VAL A 29 -7.94 13.63 -3.64
CA VAL A 29 -7.12 14.75 -3.14
C VAL A 29 -5.67 14.36 -3.06
N SER A 30 -4.74 15.25 -3.46
CA SER A 30 -3.31 15.04 -3.28
C SER A 30 -2.96 14.50 -1.86
N PRO A 31 -2.09 13.48 -1.76
CA PRO A 31 -1.69 12.96 -0.46
C PRO A 31 -1.10 14.03 0.46
N GLY A 32 -1.27 13.85 1.76
CA GLY A 32 -0.64 14.71 2.76
C GLY A 32 -1.34 16.05 3.01
N VAL A 33 -2.33 16.46 2.22
CA VAL A 33 -3.08 17.73 2.38
C VAL A 33 -3.73 17.86 3.76
N GLY A 34 -4.31 16.77 4.29
CA GLY A 34 -5.02 16.80 5.57
C GLY A 34 -6.50 16.49 5.51
N LYS A 35 -6.94 15.81 4.46
CA LYS A 35 -8.32 15.35 4.25
C LYS A 35 -9.01 14.85 5.52
N THR A 36 -8.33 14.03 6.33
CA THR A 36 -8.85 13.50 7.58
C THR A 36 -9.16 14.58 8.61
N GLU A 37 -8.26 15.55 8.79
CA GLU A 37 -8.45 16.63 9.77
C GLU A 37 -9.54 17.60 9.30
N THR A 38 -9.54 17.94 8.01
CA THR A 38 -10.60 18.75 7.39
C THR A 38 -11.96 18.08 7.56
N MET A 39 -12.04 16.76 7.32
CA MET A 39 -13.26 15.98 7.53
C MET A 39 -13.74 16.07 8.98
N LEU A 40 -12.86 15.90 9.97
CA LEU A 40 -13.26 16.00 11.38
C LEU A 40 -13.72 17.41 11.76
N ARG A 41 -13.03 18.46 11.29
CA ARG A 41 -13.43 19.86 11.54
C ARG A 41 -14.82 20.15 10.95
N VAL A 42 -15.09 19.59 9.78
CA VAL A 42 -16.40 19.69 9.16
C VAL A 42 -17.44 18.92 9.98
N VAL A 43 -17.17 17.70 10.42
CA VAL A 43 -18.09 16.97 11.29
C VAL A 43 -18.39 17.76 12.57
N ALA A 44 -17.39 18.47 13.14
CA ALA A 44 -17.59 19.36 14.29
C ALA A 44 -18.47 20.57 13.97
N GLU A 45 -18.27 21.23 12.82
CA GLU A 45 -19.09 22.37 12.37
C GLU A 45 -20.58 21.99 12.22
N PHE A 46 -20.84 20.73 11.85
CA PHE A 46 -22.20 20.20 11.66
C PHE A 46 -22.69 19.36 12.84
N ALA A 47 -22.08 19.48 14.03
CA ALA A 47 -22.37 18.62 15.17
C ALA A 47 -23.85 18.61 15.58
N ASP A 48 -24.50 19.78 15.65
CA ASP A 48 -25.91 19.88 16.04
C ASP A 48 -26.83 19.15 15.06
N MET A 49 -26.50 19.16 13.76
CA MET A 49 -27.24 18.45 12.73
C MET A 49 -26.99 16.94 12.72
N LEU A 50 -25.87 16.50 13.31
CA LEU A 50 -25.45 15.11 13.38
C LEU A 50 -25.75 14.49 14.75
N ALA A 51 -26.30 15.24 15.70
CA ALA A 51 -26.50 14.83 17.08
C ALA A 51 -27.40 13.58 17.22
N ASP A 52 -28.38 13.42 16.33
CA ASP A 52 -29.28 12.25 16.27
C ASP A 52 -28.83 11.20 15.24
N LYS A 53 -27.69 11.43 14.57
CA LYS A 53 -27.17 10.57 13.50
C LYS A 53 -26.00 9.73 13.95
N ARG A 54 -25.85 8.57 13.33
CA ARG A 54 -24.73 7.66 13.50
C ARG A 54 -23.81 7.73 12.29
N VAL A 55 -22.66 8.37 12.46
CA VAL A 55 -21.66 8.58 11.40
C VAL A 55 -20.59 7.51 11.49
N LEU A 56 -20.49 6.67 10.46
CA LEU A 56 -19.49 5.61 10.38
C LEU A 56 -18.25 6.14 9.66
N VAL A 57 -17.08 6.10 10.32
CA VAL A 57 -15.80 6.53 9.73
C VAL A 57 -14.91 5.31 9.57
N PHE A 58 -14.62 4.94 8.33
CA PHE A 58 -13.81 3.78 8.01
C PHE A 58 -12.34 4.16 7.80
N THR A 59 -11.44 3.48 8.51
CA THR A 59 -9.98 3.65 8.43
C THR A 59 -9.31 2.39 7.89
N PRO A 60 -8.15 2.47 7.23
CA PRO A 60 -7.47 1.31 6.65
C PRO A 60 -7.24 0.10 7.58
N ASP A 61 -6.92 0.35 8.85
CA ASP A 61 -6.62 -0.67 9.84
C ASP A 61 -6.87 -0.21 11.29
N ASN A 62 -6.74 -1.15 12.25
CA ASN A 62 -6.98 -0.93 13.68
C ASN A 62 -6.01 0.07 14.33
N SER A 63 -4.76 0.18 13.86
CA SER A 63 -3.81 1.16 14.39
C SER A 63 -4.30 2.57 14.07
N LEU A 64 -4.72 2.78 12.82
CA LEU A 64 -5.31 4.03 12.36
C LEU A 64 -6.65 4.35 13.02
N THR A 65 -7.43 3.34 13.37
CA THR A 65 -8.66 3.53 14.15
C THR A 65 -8.37 4.21 15.49
N GLY A 66 -7.31 3.81 16.21
CA GLY A 66 -6.94 4.40 17.50
C GLY A 66 -6.45 5.84 17.38
N GLU A 67 -5.59 6.11 16.39
CA GLU A 67 -5.11 7.46 16.10
C GLU A 67 -6.26 8.40 15.69
N MET A 68 -7.14 7.94 14.80
CA MET A 68 -8.34 8.68 14.39
C MET A 68 -9.23 8.98 15.60
N HIS A 69 -9.42 8.01 16.49
CA HIS A 69 -10.22 8.19 17.70
C HIS A 69 -9.64 9.26 18.62
N ALA A 70 -8.32 9.24 18.85
CA ALA A 70 -7.65 10.25 19.65
C ALA A 70 -7.75 11.66 19.03
N ARG A 71 -7.64 11.76 17.70
CA ARG A 71 -7.81 13.04 16.98
C ARG A 71 -9.26 13.53 17.02
N ALA A 72 -10.21 12.64 16.76
CA ALA A 72 -11.63 12.95 16.77
C ALA A 72 -12.08 13.46 18.14
N LYS A 73 -11.63 12.86 19.25
CA LYS A 73 -11.90 13.36 20.61
C LYS A 73 -11.37 14.77 20.89
N LYS A 74 -10.32 15.21 20.19
CA LYS A 74 -9.75 16.56 20.35
C LYS A 74 -10.49 17.61 19.52
N ILE A 75 -11.06 17.22 18.38
CA ILE A 75 -11.65 18.14 17.39
C ILE A 75 -13.16 18.20 17.53
N LEU A 76 -13.81 17.06 17.75
CA LEU A 76 -15.26 16.94 17.83
C LEU A 76 -15.76 17.33 19.22
N PRO A 77 -16.92 18.01 19.33
CA PRO A 77 -17.55 18.28 20.60
C PRO A 77 -17.97 16.97 21.30
N GLU A 78 -18.02 16.98 22.63
CA GLU A 78 -18.42 15.81 23.44
C GLU A 78 -19.83 15.30 23.11
N SER A 79 -20.71 16.20 22.61
CA SER A 79 -22.07 15.87 22.17
C SER A 79 -22.12 14.83 21.05
N LEU A 80 -21.07 14.70 20.22
CA LEU A 80 -21.02 13.74 19.11
C LEU A 80 -20.55 12.33 19.49
N ASN A 81 -20.40 12.05 20.80
CA ASN A 81 -20.11 10.73 21.37
C ASN A 81 -19.25 9.81 20.47
N VAL A 82 -17.95 10.12 20.45
CA VAL A 82 -16.97 9.46 19.58
C VAL A 82 -16.54 8.12 20.18
N ARG A 83 -16.70 7.06 19.40
CA ARG A 83 -16.33 5.67 19.74
C ARG A 83 -15.58 5.01 18.60
N PHE A 84 -14.99 3.86 18.89
CA PHE A 84 -14.37 3.02 17.87
C PHE A 84 -14.61 1.53 18.14
N ARG A 85 -14.49 0.71 17.09
CA ARG A 85 -14.53 -0.76 17.20
C ARG A 85 -13.25 -1.37 16.66
N ARG A 86 -12.87 -2.52 17.23
CA ARG A 86 -11.69 -3.30 16.80
C ARG A 86 -12.07 -4.75 16.53
N GLY A 87 -11.19 -5.50 15.87
CA GLY A 87 -11.38 -6.93 15.67
C GLY A 87 -11.32 -7.72 16.98
N ARG A 88 -12.01 -8.87 17.05
CA ARG A 88 -12.11 -9.75 18.23
C ARG A 88 -10.78 -10.10 18.90
N THR A 89 -9.73 -10.30 18.09
CA THR A 89 -8.40 -10.72 18.54
C THR A 89 -7.39 -9.57 18.51
N ASP A 90 -7.83 -8.33 18.28
CA ASP A 90 -6.92 -7.19 18.15
C ASP A 90 -6.38 -6.75 19.51
N THR A 91 -5.06 -6.80 19.66
CA THR A 91 -4.35 -6.42 20.91
C THR A 91 -3.62 -5.08 20.80
N LYS A 92 -3.75 -4.36 19.68
CA LYS A 92 -2.93 -3.17 19.39
C LYS A 92 -3.22 -1.98 20.29
N LEU A 93 -4.48 -1.82 20.69
CA LEU A 93 -4.96 -0.68 21.49
C LEU A 93 -5.36 -1.08 22.92
N GLY A 94 -4.86 -2.22 23.40
CA GLY A 94 -5.18 -2.81 24.69
C GLY A 94 -5.57 -4.29 24.58
N PRO A 95 -6.12 -4.91 25.64
CA PRO A 95 -6.60 -6.28 25.61
C PRO A 95 -7.55 -6.54 24.44
N ALA A 96 -7.57 -7.79 23.97
CA ALA A 96 -8.45 -8.22 22.89
C ALA A 96 -9.93 -8.06 23.32
N PRO A 97 -10.82 -7.52 22.45
CA PRO A 97 -12.23 -7.36 22.78
C PRO A 97 -12.96 -8.66 23.13
N CYS A 98 -12.48 -9.80 22.61
CA CYS A 98 -12.97 -11.13 22.91
C CYS A 98 -11.95 -11.88 23.79
N HIS A 99 -12.44 -12.65 24.77
CA HIS A 99 -11.58 -13.42 25.67
C HIS A 99 -10.73 -14.47 24.92
N LYS A 100 -9.45 -14.59 25.29
CA LYS A 100 -8.44 -15.42 24.59
C LYS A 100 -8.85 -16.89 24.42
N GLU A 101 -9.51 -17.46 25.43
CA GLU A 101 -9.96 -18.87 25.42
C GLU A 101 -11.00 -19.16 24.33
N MET A 102 -11.65 -18.14 23.82
CA MET A 102 -12.65 -18.29 22.76
C MET A 102 -12.03 -18.17 21.37
N HIS A 103 -10.76 -17.73 21.24
CA HIS A 103 -10.16 -17.37 19.95
C HIS A 103 -10.05 -18.57 18.99
N GLU A 104 -9.64 -19.73 19.50
CA GLU A 104 -9.50 -20.95 18.68
C GLU A 104 -10.86 -21.47 18.21
N LYS A 105 -11.84 -21.57 19.11
CA LYS A 105 -13.22 -21.94 18.75
C LYS A 105 -13.81 -20.98 17.72
N ALA A 106 -13.62 -19.68 17.95
CA ALA A 106 -14.06 -18.62 17.06
C ALA A 106 -13.39 -18.69 15.68
N ALA A 107 -12.10 -19.00 15.62
CA ALA A 107 -11.35 -19.17 14.38
C ALA A 107 -11.85 -20.40 13.61
N LEU A 108 -12.04 -21.53 14.30
CA LEU A 108 -12.59 -22.75 13.71
C LEU A 108 -13.98 -22.49 13.12
N ILE A 109 -14.91 -21.92 13.89
CA ILE A 109 -16.27 -21.61 13.44
C ILE A 109 -16.25 -20.72 12.19
N GLN A 110 -15.44 -19.66 12.20
CA GLN A 110 -15.31 -18.77 11.06
C GLN A 110 -14.70 -19.47 9.83
N SER A 111 -13.71 -20.35 10.03
CA SER A 111 -13.08 -21.12 8.95
C SER A 111 -14.10 -22.02 8.23
N LYS A 112 -15.07 -22.58 8.96
CA LYS A 112 -16.15 -23.40 8.41
C LYS A 112 -17.34 -22.57 7.90
N GLY A 113 -17.28 -21.24 7.99
CA GLY A 113 -18.33 -20.34 7.52
C GLY A 113 -19.50 -20.16 8.47
N GLY A 114 -19.34 -20.52 9.74
CA GLY A 114 -20.28 -20.20 10.81
C GLY A 114 -20.16 -18.75 11.28
N SER A 115 -21.23 -18.24 11.88
CA SER A 115 -21.26 -16.92 12.53
C SER A 115 -20.90 -17.09 14.00
N VAL A 116 -19.77 -16.52 14.43
CA VAL A 116 -19.36 -16.62 15.84
C VAL A 116 -20.33 -15.86 16.76
N ALA A 117 -20.90 -14.75 16.27
CA ALA A 117 -21.88 -13.99 17.02
C ALA A 117 -23.17 -14.77 17.27
N ASP A 118 -23.55 -15.66 16.35
CA ASP A 118 -24.81 -16.40 16.44
C ASP A 118 -24.63 -17.82 17.01
N MET A 119 -23.45 -18.44 16.84
CA MET A 119 -23.17 -19.80 17.32
C MET A 119 -22.45 -19.81 18.68
N LEU A 120 -21.37 -19.03 18.84
CA LEU A 120 -20.51 -19.12 20.02
C LEU A 120 -20.92 -18.15 21.12
N CYS A 121 -21.21 -16.90 20.76
CA CYS A 121 -21.51 -15.85 21.74
C CYS A 121 -22.72 -16.15 22.65
N PRO A 122 -23.80 -16.83 22.20
CA PRO A 122 -24.92 -17.16 23.08
C PRO A 122 -24.54 -18.05 24.27
N VAL A 123 -23.62 -19.00 24.05
CA VAL A 123 -23.16 -20.00 25.04
C VAL A 123 -21.79 -19.66 25.65
N CYS A 124 -21.26 -18.46 25.39
CA CYS A 124 -19.92 -18.08 25.83
C CYS A 124 -19.89 -17.81 27.35
N PRO A 125 -18.99 -18.44 28.12
CA PRO A 125 -18.87 -18.20 29.55
C PRO A 125 -18.36 -16.80 29.88
N HIS A 126 -17.63 -16.17 28.95
CA HIS A 126 -17.06 -14.82 29.09
C HIS A 126 -17.96 -13.74 28.47
N ARG A 127 -19.26 -14.00 28.37
CA ARG A 127 -20.22 -13.09 27.71
C ARG A 127 -20.41 -11.78 28.49
N GLU A 128 -20.48 -11.87 29.81
CA GLU A 128 -20.62 -10.71 30.68
C GLU A 128 -19.36 -9.84 30.61
N GLY A 129 -19.51 -8.54 30.35
CA GLY A 129 -18.38 -7.62 30.18
C GLY A 129 -17.60 -7.75 28.86
N CYS A 130 -18.06 -8.57 27.91
CA CYS A 130 -17.41 -8.74 26.61
C CYS A 130 -17.52 -7.48 25.73
N GLU A 131 -16.40 -6.79 25.52
CA GLU A 131 -16.31 -5.58 24.69
C GLU A 131 -16.78 -5.84 23.25
N TRP A 132 -16.47 -7.02 22.69
CA TRP A 132 -16.94 -7.37 21.34
C TRP A 132 -18.48 -7.41 21.24
N LEU A 133 -19.17 -7.89 22.27
CA LEU A 133 -20.63 -7.95 22.28
C LEU A 133 -21.26 -6.58 22.57
N SER A 134 -20.60 -5.74 23.38
CA SER A 134 -21.06 -4.38 23.61
C SER A 134 -21.12 -3.57 22.32
N TYR A 135 -20.21 -3.82 21.38
CA TYR A 135 -20.25 -3.21 20.05
C TYR A 135 -21.57 -3.47 19.33
N LYS A 136 -22.10 -4.71 19.34
CA LYS A 136 -23.36 -5.06 18.65
C LYS A 136 -24.58 -4.46 19.36
N ALA A 137 -24.52 -4.32 20.69
CA ALA A 137 -25.57 -3.71 21.49
C ALA A 137 -25.61 -2.18 21.35
N ASP A 138 -24.48 -1.53 21.05
CA ASP A 138 -24.42 -0.08 20.86
C ASP A 138 -25.08 0.36 19.54
N LYS A 139 -26.23 1.03 19.70
CA LYS A 139 -27.02 1.66 18.63
C LYS A 139 -27.13 3.18 18.79
N ALA A 140 -26.37 3.77 19.70
CA ALA A 140 -26.51 5.19 19.99
C ALA A 140 -25.98 6.08 18.85
N PRO A 141 -26.55 7.30 18.68
CA PRO A 141 -26.04 8.33 17.77
C PRO A 141 -24.63 8.77 18.14
N GLY A 142 -23.90 9.31 17.16
CA GLY A 142 -22.54 9.81 17.28
C GLY A 142 -21.59 9.25 16.23
N VAL A 143 -20.28 9.49 16.40
CA VAL A 143 -19.25 9.04 15.47
C VAL A 143 -18.69 7.69 15.88
N VAL A 144 -18.69 6.73 14.96
CA VAL A 144 -18.15 5.37 15.17
C VAL A 144 -17.05 5.10 14.16
N ILE A 145 -15.83 4.94 14.67
CA ILE A 145 -14.63 4.70 13.85
C ILE A 145 -14.38 3.20 13.73
N LEU A 146 -14.23 2.71 12.51
CA LEU A 146 -14.19 1.29 12.16
C LEU A 146 -13.01 1.01 11.22
N PRO A 147 -12.33 -0.14 11.30
CA PRO A 147 -11.38 -0.54 10.27
C PRO A 147 -12.12 -0.96 8.98
N ASN A 148 -11.46 -0.83 7.83
CA ASN A 148 -12.02 -1.12 6.49
C ASN A 148 -12.49 -2.58 6.32
N ASN A 149 -12.10 -3.50 7.21
CA ASN A 149 -12.66 -4.85 7.23
C ASN A 149 -14.19 -4.84 7.41
N TYR A 150 -14.74 -3.91 8.20
CA TYR A 150 -16.19 -3.79 8.40
C TYR A 150 -16.93 -3.35 7.13
N LEU A 151 -16.24 -2.73 6.16
CA LEU A 151 -16.86 -2.33 4.89
C LEU A 151 -17.46 -3.50 4.12
N VAL A 152 -16.94 -4.72 4.26
CA VAL A 152 -17.36 -5.90 3.47
C VAL A 152 -17.96 -7.03 4.31
N HIS A 153 -18.01 -6.87 5.63
CA HIS A 153 -18.46 -7.93 6.55
C HIS A 153 -19.89 -7.77 7.07
N GLY A 154 -20.66 -6.79 6.58
CA GLY A 154 -22.07 -6.58 6.94
C GLY A 154 -22.27 -6.20 8.42
N GLY A 155 -23.51 -5.93 8.83
CA GLY A 155 -23.85 -5.65 10.24
C GLY A 155 -23.74 -4.19 10.68
N GLU A 156 -23.24 -3.31 9.82
CA GLU A 156 -23.24 -1.85 10.03
C GLU A 156 -24.49 -1.18 9.43
N ASP A 157 -25.61 -1.90 9.34
CA ASP A 157 -26.86 -1.40 8.76
C ASP A 157 -27.46 -0.23 9.55
N ASP A 158 -27.04 -0.03 10.80
CA ASP A 158 -27.51 1.03 11.69
C ASP A 158 -26.92 2.43 11.45
N GLY A 159 -25.83 2.57 10.68
CA GLY A 159 -25.27 3.89 10.38
C GLY A 159 -26.14 4.73 9.44
N ASP A 160 -26.22 6.03 9.66
CA ASP A 160 -26.95 6.95 8.77
C ASP A 160 -26.07 7.46 7.62
N ILE A 161 -24.79 7.65 7.89
CA ILE A 161 -23.81 8.26 6.97
C ILE A 161 -22.49 7.49 7.07
N ALA A 162 -21.78 7.33 5.95
CA ALA A 162 -20.46 6.72 5.91
C ALA A 162 -19.39 7.66 5.35
N VAL A 163 -18.22 7.66 5.97
CA VAL A 163 -16.99 8.29 5.49
C VAL A 163 -15.95 7.20 5.32
N ILE A 164 -15.36 7.08 4.14
CA ILE A 164 -14.30 6.10 3.87
C ILE A 164 -12.99 6.86 3.69
N ASP A 165 -12.07 6.71 4.64
CA ASP A 165 -10.72 7.28 4.55
C ASP A 165 -9.79 6.28 3.84
N GLU A 166 -9.23 6.69 2.70
CA GLU A 166 -8.40 5.91 1.78
C GLU A 166 -9.12 4.87 0.89
N SER A 167 -8.36 4.29 -0.04
CA SER A 167 -8.85 3.32 -1.00
C SER A 167 -9.36 2.02 -0.35
N PHE A 168 -10.52 1.56 -0.83
CA PHE A 168 -11.24 0.38 -0.35
C PHE A 168 -11.40 -0.73 -1.40
N HIS A 169 -11.11 -0.46 -2.67
CA HIS A 169 -11.45 -1.35 -3.78
C HIS A 169 -10.81 -2.76 -3.65
N GLN A 170 -9.56 -2.87 -3.16
CA GLN A 170 -8.90 -4.16 -2.95
C GLN A 170 -9.62 -5.03 -1.88
N ARG A 171 -10.34 -4.42 -0.94
CA ARG A 171 -11.10 -5.18 0.08
C ARG A 171 -12.38 -5.79 -0.47
N MET A 172 -12.86 -5.29 -1.61
CA MET A 172 -14.06 -5.78 -2.26
C MET A 172 -13.83 -7.12 -2.97
N THR A 173 -12.60 -7.60 -3.14
CA THR A 173 -12.39 -8.91 -3.75
C THR A 173 -12.63 -10.05 -2.75
N GLY A 174 -13.37 -11.07 -3.20
CA GLY A 174 -13.47 -12.36 -2.57
C GLY A 174 -13.06 -13.44 -3.55
N GLU A 175 -12.60 -14.58 -3.04
CA GLU A 175 -12.22 -15.72 -3.85
C GLU A 175 -12.61 -17.03 -3.17
N THR A 176 -12.78 -18.07 -3.98
CA THR A 176 -12.86 -19.45 -3.55
C THR A 176 -12.05 -20.32 -4.52
N THR A 177 -11.44 -21.37 -4.02
CA THR A 177 -10.74 -22.36 -4.85
C THR A 177 -11.34 -23.73 -4.56
N VAL A 178 -11.71 -24.44 -5.62
CA VAL A 178 -12.32 -25.76 -5.55
C VAL A 178 -11.63 -26.73 -6.49
N LYS A 179 -11.68 -28.03 -6.21
CA LYS A 179 -11.27 -29.05 -7.18
C LYS A 179 -12.41 -29.31 -8.15
N LEU A 180 -12.23 -28.96 -9.42
CA LEU A 180 -13.30 -29.03 -10.43
C LEU A 180 -13.77 -30.48 -10.62
N ALA A 181 -12.83 -31.42 -10.71
CA ALA A 181 -13.15 -32.85 -10.90
C ALA A 181 -14.00 -33.43 -9.75
N GLU A 182 -13.77 -33.00 -8.51
CA GLU A 182 -14.57 -33.40 -7.35
C GLU A 182 -15.97 -32.77 -7.39
N MET A 183 -16.05 -31.48 -7.73
CA MET A 183 -17.31 -30.76 -7.87
C MET A 183 -18.19 -31.40 -8.93
N THR A 184 -17.61 -31.73 -10.09
CA THR A 184 -18.34 -32.27 -11.23
C THR A 184 -18.36 -33.80 -11.26
N ALA A 185 -18.03 -34.47 -10.16
CA ALA A 185 -18.24 -35.92 -10.05
C ALA A 185 -19.75 -36.20 -10.07
N TYR A 186 -20.28 -36.61 -11.23
CA TYR A 186 -21.72 -36.82 -11.45
C TYR A 186 -22.12 -38.30 -11.56
N ARG A 187 -21.16 -39.23 -11.48
CA ARG A 187 -21.40 -40.68 -11.62
C ARG A 187 -22.22 -41.28 -10.47
N CYS A 188 -22.40 -40.56 -9.37
CA CYS A 188 -23.28 -40.91 -8.25
C CYS A 188 -24.20 -39.75 -7.90
N LEU A 189 -25.34 -40.04 -7.25
CA LEU A 189 -26.21 -39.00 -6.72
C LEU A 189 -25.47 -38.25 -5.59
N PRO A 190 -25.52 -36.91 -5.55
CA PRO A 190 -24.83 -36.15 -4.52
C PRO A 190 -25.41 -36.45 -3.14
N ASN A 191 -24.54 -36.55 -2.13
CA ASN A 191 -24.97 -36.74 -0.76
C ASN A 191 -25.60 -35.43 -0.23
N LEU A 192 -26.78 -35.55 0.38
CA LEU A 192 -27.52 -34.46 1.00
C LEU A 192 -27.73 -34.75 2.51
N PRO A 193 -27.55 -33.78 3.41
CA PRO A 193 -27.83 -33.95 4.84
C PRO A 193 -29.33 -34.18 5.08
N GLU A 194 -29.69 -35.27 5.77
CA GLU A 194 -31.11 -35.68 5.95
C GLU A 194 -31.90 -34.76 6.88
N TRP A 195 -31.20 -34.00 7.72
CA TRP A 195 -31.78 -33.06 8.69
C TRP A 195 -31.97 -31.65 8.14
N GLU A 196 -31.56 -31.38 6.90
CA GLU A 196 -31.67 -30.05 6.29
C GLU A 196 -32.76 -29.98 5.23
N ARG A 197 -33.43 -28.83 5.15
CA ARG A 197 -34.28 -28.44 4.02
C ARG A 197 -35.32 -29.47 3.57
N GLY A 198 -35.79 -30.31 4.49
CA GLY A 198 -36.77 -31.36 4.23
C GLY A 198 -36.23 -32.54 3.42
N TRP A 199 -34.90 -32.73 3.34
CA TRP A 199 -34.25 -33.82 2.62
C TRP A 199 -34.24 -35.14 3.38
N THR A 200 -35.34 -35.45 4.06
CA THR A 200 -35.50 -36.72 4.77
C THR A 200 -35.40 -37.90 3.81
N LEU A 201 -35.06 -39.07 4.34
CA LEU A 201 -34.95 -40.30 3.57
C LEU A 201 -36.22 -40.55 2.75
N ASN A 202 -36.06 -40.87 1.47
CA ASN A 202 -37.13 -41.12 0.50
C ASN A 202 -38.08 -39.93 0.20
N SER A 203 -37.77 -38.71 0.64
CA SER A 203 -38.57 -37.54 0.29
C SER A 203 -38.42 -37.15 -1.19
N SER A 204 -39.52 -36.74 -1.82
CA SER A 204 -39.51 -36.21 -3.19
C SER A 204 -38.58 -34.99 -3.33
N ALA A 205 -38.50 -34.16 -2.29
CA ALA A 205 -37.60 -33.01 -2.22
C ALA A 205 -36.12 -33.43 -2.30
N ARG A 206 -35.71 -34.49 -1.59
CA ARG A 206 -34.34 -35.04 -1.65
C ARG A 206 -34.02 -35.56 -3.05
N PHE A 207 -34.87 -36.40 -3.62
CA PHE A 207 -34.64 -36.95 -4.96
C PHE A 207 -34.52 -35.84 -6.01
N SER A 208 -35.45 -34.88 -6.00
CA SER A 208 -35.44 -33.75 -6.93
C SER A 208 -34.14 -32.94 -6.83
N ALA A 209 -33.71 -32.61 -5.60
CA ALA A 209 -32.45 -31.90 -5.37
C ALA A 209 -31.22 -32.70 -5.84
N GLN A 210 -31.22 -34.02 -5.66
CA GLN A 210 -30.12 -34.86 -6.13
C GLN A 210 -30.04 -34.91 -7.66
N PHE A 211 -31.17 -35.05 -8.35
CA PHE A 211 -31.22 -35.06 -9.82
C PHE A 211 -30.85 -33.70 -10.40
N ASP A 212 -31.42 -32.61 -9.87
CA ASP A 212 -31.13 -31.25 -10.30
C ASP A 212 -29.64 -30.91 -10.17
N LEU A 213 -29.04 -31.25 -9.02
CA LEU A 213 -27.63 -30.97 -8.78
C LEU A 213 -26.72 -31.85 -9.65
N ARG A 214 -27.08 -33.13 -9.87
CA ARG A 214 -26.34 -34.03 -10.77
C ARG A 214 -26.34 -33.49 -12.21
N ASP A 215 -27.51 -33.14 -12.74
CA ASP A 215 -27.65 -32.57 -14.10
C ASP A 215 -26.83 -31.28 -14.25
N ALA A 216 -26.92 -30.38 -13.27
CA ALA A 216 -26.13 -29.14 -13.29
C ALA A 216 -24.62 -29.43 -13.30
N ARG A 217 -24.14 -30.34 -12.45
CA ARG A 217 -22.71 -30.73 -12.37
C ARG A 217 -22.21 -31.40 -13.64
N GLU A 218 -23.02 -32.25 -14.26
CA GLU A 218 -22.69 -32.89 -15.54
C GLU A 218 -22.52 -31.86 -16.65
N ARG A 219 -23.47 -30.94 -16.80
CA ARG A 219 -23.38 -29.84 -17.78
C ARG A 219 -22.19 -28.94 -17.52
N LEU A 220 -21.88 -28.66 -16.25
CA LEU A 220 -20.70 -27.88 -15.88
C LEU A 220 -19.40 -28.60 -16.27
N ALA A 221 -19.32 -29.92 -16.06
CA ALA A 221 -18.18 -30.73 -16.50
C ALA A 221 -17.98 -30.61 -18.03
N ILE A 222 -19.07 -30.73 -18.80
CA ILE A 222 -19.04 -30.59 -20.26
C ILE A 222 -18.62 -29.17 -20.68
N ALA A 223 -19.08 -28.14 -19.96
CA ALA A 223 -18.73 -26.76 -20.24
C ALA A 223 -17.22 -26.52 -20.05
N PHE A 224 -16.63 -27.08 -19.00
CA PHE A 224 -15.21 -26.87 -18.66
C PHE A 224 -14.24 -27.84 -19.33
N ALA A 225 -14.71 -28.74 -20.21
CA ALA A 225 -13.90 -29.80 -20.83
C ALA A 225 -12.64 -29.28 -21.56
N HIS A 226 -12.66 -28.03 -22.03
CA HIS A 226 -11.56 -27.41 -22.76
C HIS A 226 -11.01 -26.13 -22.10
N GLY A 227 -11.26 -25.94 -20.80
CA GLY A 227 -10.84 -24.76 -20.05
C GLY A 227 -12.03 -23.95 -19.53
N VAL A 228 -11.80 -22.68 -19.21
CA VAL A 228 -12.86 -21.79 -18.73
C VAL A 228 -13.84 -21.51 -19.88
N PRO A 229 -15.15 -21.82 -19.73
CA PRO A 229 -16.13 -21.64 -20.79
C PRO A 229 -16.49 -20.16 -20.99
N SER A 230 -17.01 -19.86 -22.18
CA SER A 230 -17.69 -18.59 -22.44
C SER A 230 -19.13 -18.60 -21.90
N ILE A 231 -19.72 -17.41 -21.75
CA ILE A 231 -21.12 -17.25 -21.32
C ILE A 231 -22.06 -17.89 -22.34
N SER A 232 -21.80 -17.74 -23.64
CA SER A 232 -22.58 -18.39 -24.70
C SER A 232 -22.49 -19.90 -24.60
N ARG A 233 -21.30 -20.47 -24.37
CA ARG A 233 -21.14 -21.91 -24.18
C ARG A 233 -21.95 -22.45 -23.00
N LEU A 234 -22.02 -21.71 -21.89
CA LEU A 234 -22.87 -22.09 -20.75
C LEU A 234 -24.36 -22.11 -21.16
N ARG A 235 -24.82 -21.09 -21.89
CA ARG A 235 -26.20 -20.99 -22.38
C ARG A 235 -26.53 -22.11 -23.37
N ASP A 236 -25.64 -22.44 -24.31
CA ASP A 236 -25.82 -23.50 -25.30
C ASP A 236 -25.97 -24.89 -24.65
N LEU A 237 -25.30 -25.10 -23.52
CA LEU A 237 -25.44 -26.32 -22.71
C LEU A 237 -26.67 -26.31 -21.79
N GLY A 238 -27.49 -25.26 -21.86
CA GLY A 238 -28.70 -25.10 -21.05
C GLY A 238 -28.44 -24.71 -19.60
N ILE A 239 -27.23 -24.24 -19.26
CA ILE A 239 -26.94 -23.69 -17.94
C ILE A 239 -27.58 -22.30 -17.87
N SER A 240 -28.78 -22.26 -17.31
CA SER A 240 -29.57 -21.05 -17.12
C SER A 240 -29.37 -20.41 -15.75
N VAL A 241 -29.80 -19.16 -15.59
CA VAL A 241 -29.85 -18.47 -14.28
C VAL A 241 -30.61 -19.31 -13.26
N GLY A 242 -31.75 -19.89 -13.65
CA GLY A 242 -32.57 -20.74 -12.78
C GLY A 242 -31.86 -22.03 -12.35
N MET A 243 -31.15 -22.70 -13.27
CA MET A 243 -30.36 -23.89 -12.95
C MET A 243 -29.21 -23.55 -11.98
N ALA A 244 -28.44 -22.50 -12.27
CA ALA A 244 -27.35 -22.07 -11.40
C ALA A 244 -27.86 -21.66 -10.01
N ASN A 245 -29.01 -20.98 -9.92
CA ASN A 245 -29.66 -20.64 -8.66
C ASN A 245 -30.07 -21.90 -7.86
N ARG A 246 -30.68 -22.90 -8.51
CA ARG A 246 -31.04 -24.16 -7.85
C ARG A 246 -29.81 -24.91 -7.34
N ALA A 247 -28.80 -25.08 -8.18
CA ALA A 247 -27.55 -25.75 -7.82
C ALA A 247 -26.84 -25.04 -6.65
N LYS A 248 -26.70 -23.71 -6.72
CA LYS A 248 -26.22 -22.86 -5.61
C LYS A 248 -27.00 -23.13 -4.32
N THR A 249 -28.33 -23.15 -4.40
CA THR A 249 -29.21 -23.31 -3.25
C THR A 249 -29.02 -24.69 -2.61
N ILE A 250 -28.92 -25.74 -3.41
CA ILE A 250 -28.68 -27.12 -2.93
C ILE A 250 -27.29 -27.23 -2.30
N GLU A 251 -26.24 -26.66 -2.91
CA GLU A 251 -24.89 -26.68 -2.34
C GLU A 251 -24.79 -25.91 -1.02
N TYR A 252 -25.49 -24.78 -0.87
CA TYR A 252 -25.61 -24.12 0.43
C TYR A 252 -26.34 -24.99 1.46
N GLY A 253 -27.38 -25.73 1.07
CA GLY A 253 -28.05 -26.66 1.99
C GLY A 253 -27.15 -27.83 2.41
N ARG A 254 -26.27 -28.31 1.53
CA ARG A 254 -25.23 -29.28 1.90
C ARG A 254 -24.28 -28.68 2.94
N HIS A 255 -23.83 -27.43 2.73
CA HIS A 255 -22.99 -26.72 3.71
C HIS A 255 -23.72 -26.41 5.02
N ASP A 256 -25.03 -26.14 4.99
CA ASP A 256 -25.87 -25.97 6.18
C ASP A 256 -25.80 -27.22 7.07
N GLY A 257 -25.76 -28.42 6.49
CA GLY A 257 -25.60 -29.66 7.25
C GLY A 257 -24.35 -29.68 8.13
N LEU A 258 -23.20 -29.22 7.62
CA LEU A 258 -21.96 -29.05 8.39
C LEU A 258 -22.12 -27.99 9.50
N LYS A 259 -22.76 -26.85 9.17
CA LYS A 259 -22.98 -25.77 10.15
C LYS A 259 -23.90 -26.19 11.29
N SER A 260 -24.93 -26.99 11.02
CA SER A 260 -25.87 -27.47 12.03
C SER A 260 -25.20 -28.46 12.99
N THR A 261 -24.36 -29.36 12.47
CA THR A 261 -23.53 -30.25 13.30
C THR A 261 -22.55 -29.44 14.15
N LEU A 262 -21.89 -28.44 13.57
CA LEU A 262 -20.99 -27.54 14.28
C LEU A 262 -21.71 -26.75 15.38
N ALA A 263 -22.89 -26.20 15.09
CA ALA A 263 -23.68 -25.44 16.06
C ALA A 263 -24.08 -26.31 17.25
N LYS A 264 -24.56 -27.54 16.99
CA LYS A 264 -24.88 -28.51 18.04
C LYS A 264 -23.68 -28.84 18.92
N ALA A 265 -22.51 -29.09 18.32
CA ALA A 265 -21.29 -29.38 19.07
C ALA A 265 -20.82 -28.18 19.92
N VAL A 266 -21.05 -26.96 19.45
CA VAL A 266 -20.78 -25.73 20.23
C VAL A 266 -21.74 -25.60 21.42
N GLU A 267 -23.02 -25.91 21.22
CA GLU A 267 -24.03 -25.93 22.29
C GLU A 267 -23.74 -26.99 23.37
N GLU A 268 -23.15 -28.12 22.99
CA GLU A 268 -22.69 -29.17 23.90
C GLU A 268 -21.43 -28.78 24.70
N GLY A 269 -20.83 -27.62 24.42
CA GLY A 269 -19.75 -27.02 25.22
C GLY A 269 -18.33 -27.42 24.80
N PHE A 270 -18.18 -28.12 23.67
CA PHE A 270 -16.90 -28.68 23.22
C PHE A 270 -15.79 -27.63 23.04
N GLY A 271 -14.56 -28.05 23.34
CA GLY A 271 -13.30 -27.36 23.03
C GLY A 271 -13.00 -27.32 21.53
N ALA A 272 -11.98 -26.56 21.11
CA ALA A 272 -11.68 -26.40 19.68
C ALA A 272 -11.29 -27.72 18.99
N GLU A 273 -10.53 -28.58 19.68
CA GLU A 273 -10.14 -29.91 19.18
C GLU A 273 -11.34 -30.86 19.10
N GLU A 274 -12.14 -30.92 20.17
CA GLU A 274 -13.38 -31.72 20.22
C GLU A 274 -14.39 -31.27 19.15
N LEU A 275 -14.51 -29.97 18.88
CA LEU A 275 -15.32 -29.45 17.78
C LEU A 275 -14.82 -29.94 16.42
N ALA A 276 -13.51 -29.96 16.20
CA ALA A 276 -12.92 -30.44 14.95
C ALA A 276 -13.17 -31.94 14.75
N GLU A 277 -13.07 -32.73 15.82
CA GLU A 277 -13.40 -34.16 15.81
C GLU A 277 -14.88 -34.41 15.55
N ALA A 278 -15.77 -33.70 16.27
CA ALA A 278 -17.22 -33.85 16.16
C ALA A 278 -17.77 -33.56 14.76
N ILE A 279 -17.13 -32.65 14.01
CA ILE A 279 -17.55 -32.31 12.65
C ILE A 279 -16.82 -33.10 11.55
N ALA A 280 -15.80 -33.89 11.87
CA ALA A 280 -14.87 -34.46 10.88
C ALA A 280 -15.56 -35.22 9.74
N ASP A 281 -16.53 -36.08 10.06
CA ASP A 281 -17.28 -36.85 9.06
C ASP A 281 -18.16 -35.95 8.19
N THR A 282 -18.85 -34.98 8.81
CA THR A 282 -19.67 -34.00 8.07
C THR A 282 -18.82 -33.07 7.22
N GLU A 283 -17.62 -32.72 7.68
CA GLU A 283 -16.67 -31.92 6.93
C GLU A 283 -16.16 -32.66 5.70
N LYS A 284 -15.84 -33.95 5.84
CA LYS A 284 -15.45 -34.81 4.71
C LYS A 284 -16.54 -34.86 3.63
N LEU A 285 -17.81 -34.86 4.01
CA LEU A 285 -18.94 -34.94 3.07
C LEU A 285 -19.34 -33.59 2.48
N TYR A 286 -19.31 -32.52 3.28
CA TYR A 286 -19.96 -31.23 2.97
C TYR A 286 -19.03 -30.01 3.03
N GLY A 287 -17.79 -30.17 3.49
CA GLY A 287 -16.79 -29.09 3.59
C GLY A 287 -16.62 -28.30 2.29
N PRO A 288 -16.45 -28.95 1.12
CA PRO A 288 -16.31 -28.25 -0.16
C PRO A 288 -17.58 -27.54 -0.65
N ALA A 289 -18.76 -27.87 -0.10
CA ALA A 289 -20.05 -27.43 -0.65
C ALA A 289 -20.22 -25.90 -0.66
N ARG A 290 -19.66 -25.18 0.32
CA ARG A 290 -19.67 -23.71 0.32
C ARG A 290 -18.91 -23.12 -0.86
N GLY A 291 -17.79 -23.73 -1.23
CA GLY A 291 -17.01 -23.36 -2.41
C GLY A 291 -17.79 -23.61 -3.68
N TYR A 292 -18.41 -24.79 -3.81
CA TYR A 292 -19.27 -25.13 -4.96
C TYR A 292 -20.47 -24.19 -5.09
N ALA A 293 -21.12 -23.83 -3.98
CA ALA A 293 -22.19 -22.83 -3.97
C ALA A 293 -21.70 -21.46 -4.47
N SER A 294 -20.47 -21.08 -4.12
CA SER A 294 -19.86 -19.82 -4.57
C SER A 294 -19.55 -19.82 -6.06
N VAL A 295 -19.13 -20.95 -6.64
CA VAL A 295 -18.98 -21.15 -8.09
C VAL A 295 -20.32 -20.91 -8.79
N TRP A 296 -21.38 -21.58 -8.34
CA TRP A 296 -22.72 -21.44 -8.92
C TRP A 296 -23.29 -20.03 -8.77
N ARG A 297 -23.07 -19.38 -7.62
CA ARG A 297 -23.44 -17.98 -7.40
C ARG A 297 -22.76 -17.04 -8.39
N ALA A 298 -21.47 -17.24 -8.67
CA ALA A 298 -20.75 -16.44 -9.64
C ALA A 298 -21.30 -16.64 -11.06
N ILE A 299 -21.58 -17.89 -11.46
CA ILE A 299 -22.21 -18.21 -12.75
C ILE A 299 -23.60 -17.57 -12.86
N GLU A 300 -24.46 -17.77 -11.86
CA GLU A 300 -25.81 -17.19 -11.81
C GLU A 300 -25.76 -15.66 -11.98
N THR A 301 -24.88 -14.99 -11.23
CA THR A 301 -24.75 -13.53 -11.27
C THR A 301 -24.36 -13.06 -12.67
N GLN A 302 -23.38 -13.72 -13.30
CA GLN A 302 -22.92 -13.36 -14.64
C GLN A 302 -23.97 -13.64 -15.72
N LEU A 303 -24.73 -14.73 -15.60
CA LEU A 303 -25.83 -15.04 -16.52
C LEU A 303 -27.03 -14.09 -16.37
N SER A 304 -27.27 -13.57 -15.17
CA SER A 304 -28.43 -12.71 -14.85
C SER A 304 -28.34 -11.29 -15.40
N ARG A 305 -27.14 -10.84 -15.78
CA ARG A 305 -26.90 -9.50 -16.30
C ARG A 305 -26.95 -9.50 -17.82
N PRO A 306 -27.51 -8.47 -18.48
CA PRO A 306 -27.33 -8.28 -19.91
C PRO A 306 -25.84 -8.05 -20.16
N THR A 307 -25.16 -8.99 -20.80
CA THR A 307 -23.70 -8.95 -20.94
C THR A 307 -23.32 -8.28 -22.25
N GLY A 308 -22.49 -7.23 -22.18
CA GLY A 308 -21.74 -6.70 -23.33
C GLY A 308 -20.51 -7.54 -23.68
N ARG A 309 -20.37 -8.73 -23.08
CA ARG A 309 -19.21 -9.63 -23.21
C ARG A 309 -19.62 -11.10 -23.24
N ASP A 310 -18.75 -11.94 -23.82
CA ASP A 310 -18.89 -13.39 -23.82
C ASP A 310 -17.93 -14.10 -22.85
N THR A 311 -16.94 -13.40 -22.30
CA THR A 311 -15.99 -14.00 -21.33
C THR A 311 -16.67 -14.32 -20.00
N LEU A 312 -16.12 -15.27 -19.23
CA LEU A 312 -16.51 -15.53 -17.84
C LEU A 312 -15.45 -14.94 -16.89
N ASN A 313 -15.67 -13.72 -16.40
CA ASN A 313 -14.68 -13.00 -15.60
C ASN A 313 -14.50 -13.65 -14.22
N GLY A 314 -13.27 -13.64 -13.71
CA GLY A 314 -12.94 -14.12 -12.37
C GLY A 314 -12.77 -15.62 -12.25
N PHE A 315 -12.75 -16.37 -13.36
CA PHE A 315 -12.53 -17.82 -13.37
C PHE A 315 -11.14 -18.15 -13.89
N THR A 316 -10.37 -18.91 -13.11
CA THR A 316 -9.04 -19.39 -13.49
C THR A 316 -8.94 -20.89 -13.23
N LEU A 317 -8.71 -21.68 -14.28
CA LEU A 317 -8.48 -23.12 -14.17
C LEU A 317 -6.98 -23.42 -14.22
N TYR A 318 -6.46 -24.06 -13.17
CA TYR A 318 -5.07 -24.47 -13.06
C TYR A 318 -4.85 -25.89 -13.61
N ARG A 319 -3.60 -26.21 -13.96
CA ARG A 319 -3.22 -27.52 -14.53
C ARG A 319 -3.47 -28.70 -13.58
N ASP A 320 -3.49 -28.45 -12.27
CA ASP A 320 -3.77 -29.45 -11.23
C ASP A 320 -5.28 -29.70 -11.01
N GLY A 321 -6.13 -29.13 -11.88
CA GLY A 321 -7.60 -29.23 -11.80
C GLY A 321 -8.25 -28.32 -10.77
N SER A 322 -7.48 -27.44 -10.11
CA SER A 322 -8.04 -26.42 -9.21
C SER A 322 -8.71 -25.32 -10.03
N LEU A 323 -9.95 -24.98 -9.66
CA LEU A 323 -10.70 -23.86 -10.21
C LEU A 323 -10.77 -22.76 -9.15
N LYS A 324 -10.14 -21.61 -9.43
CA LYS A 324 -10.27 -20.40 -8.62
C LYS A 324 -11.37 -19.52 -9.20
N VAL A 325 -12.27 -19.06 -8.34
CA VAL A 325 -13.39 -18.18 -8.67
C VAL A 325 -13.33 -16.94 -7.80
N GLY A 326 -13.05 -15.81 -8.42
CA GLY A 326 -13.08 -14.47 -7.84
C GLY A 326 -14.44 -13.79 -8.02
N PHE A 327 -14.87 -13.01 -7.02
CA PHE A 327 -16.12 -12.25 -7.05
C PHE A 327 -15.99 -10.95 -6.26
N ARG A 328 -16.81 -9.96 -6.58
CA ARG A 328 -16.89 -8.69 -5.85
C ARG A 328 -17.87 -8.80 -4.67
N LYS A 329 -17.36 -8.60 -3.46
CA LYS A 329 -18.11 -8.34 -2.23
C LYS A 329 -18.72 -6.95 -2.31
N LYS A 330 -19.96 -6.83 -1.85
CA LYS A 330 -20.65 -5.56 -1.72
C LYS A 330 -20.20 -4.81 -0.48
N LEU A 331 -20.20 -3.49 -0.56
CA LEU A 331 -19.96 -2.66 0.62
C LEU A 331 -21.21 -2.66 1.51
N ALA A 332 -21.04 -2.77 2.81
CA ALA A 332 -22.12 -2.64 3.81
C ALA A 332 -22.79 -1.25 3.75
N VAL A 333 -22.08 -0.26 3.20
CA VAL A 333 -22.54 1.13 3.05
C VAL A 333 -23.02 1.45 1.63
N GLU A 334 -23.14 0.46 0.72
CA GLU A 334 -23.50 0.68 -0.69
C GLU A 334 -24.86 1.39 -0.87
N LYS A 335 -25.76 1.26 0.11
CA LYS A 335 -27.11 1.87 0.12
C LYS A 335 -27.19 3.13 0.97
N LYS A 336 -26.06 3.67 1.43
CA LYS A 336 -25.99 4.82 2.34
C LYS A 336 -25.39 6.03 1.66
N PRO A 337 -25.66 7.24 2.16
CA PRO A 337 -24.86 8.41 1.83
C PRO A 337 -23.40 8.17 2.20
N VAL A 338 -22.49 8.35 1.24
CA VAL A 338 -21.06 8.06 1.42
C VAL A 338 -20.20 9.22 0.93
N LEU A 339 -19.20 9.59 1.73
CA LEU A 339 -18.05 10.40 1.33
C LEU A 339 -16.79 9.53 1.31
N ALA A 340 -16.21 9.30 0.14
CA ALA A 340 -14.93 8.59 0.01
C ALA A 340 -13.77 9.59 -0.17
N LEU A 341 -12.74 9.48 0.67
CA LEU A 341 -11.55 10.33 0.66
C LEU A 341 -10.34 9.52 0.15
N ASP A 342 -10.20 9.37 -1.16
CA ASP A 342 -9.19 8.49 -1.78
C ASP A 342 -8.18 9.29 -2.61
N ALA A 343 -6.94 9.40 -2.15
CA ALA A 343 -5.95 10.23 -2.81
C ALA A 343 -5.54 9.78 -4.22
N THR A 344 -5.87 8.54 -4.61
CA THR A 344 -5.41 7.92 -5.86
C THR A 344 -6.51 7.18 -6.62
N GLY A 345 -7.78 7.33 -6.21
CA GLY A 345 -8.87 6.47 -6.66
C GLY A 345 -9.26 6.64 -8.14
N ASP A 346 -9.31 5.54 -8.90
CA ASP A 346 -9.90 5.54 -10.25
C ASP A 346 -11.43 5.59 -10.15
N ALA A 347 -12.06 6.52 -10.88
CA ALA A 347 -13.49 6.76 -10.84
C ALA A 347 -14.34 5.51 -11.18
N ARG A 348 -13.88 4.65 -12.10
CA ARG A 348 -14.61 3.42 -12.45
C ARG A 348 -14.53 2.41 -11.31
N LEU A 349 -13.37 2.26 -10.67
CA LEU A 349 -13.20 1.37 -9.52
C LEU A 349 -13.99 1.84 -8.30
N LEU A 350 -14.07 3.16 -8.06
CA LEU A 350 -14.92 3.74 -7.02
C LEU A 350 -16.40 3.40 -7.26
N ARG A 351 -16.88 3.54 -8.51
CA ARG A 351 -18.26 3.18 -8.91
C ARG A 351 -18.60 1.70 -8.72
N LEU A 352 -17.61 0.80 -8.68
CA LEU A 352 -17.87 -0.62 -8.41
C LEU A 352 -18.33 -0.87 -6.97
N GLY A 353 -17.83 -0.09 -6.01
CA GLY A 353 -18.25 -0.17 -4.60
C GLY A 353 -19.36 0.81 -4.23
N LEU A 354 -19.39 1.95 -4.91
CA LEU A 354 -20.35 3.05 -4.72
C LEU A 354 -21.18 3.22 -6.00
N PRO A 355 -22.20 2.37 -6.22
CA PRO A 355 -22.93 2.32 -7.49
C PRO A 355 -23.73 3.60 -7.79
N THR A 356 -23.98 4.45 -6.80
CA THR A 356 -24.71 5.72 -6.94
C THR A 356 -23.79 6.92 -6.79
N LEU A 357 -22.50 6.73 -7.05
CA LEU A 357 -21.47 7.78 -7.05
C LEU A 357 -21.85 8.87 -8.04
N ALA A 358 -22.37 9.97 -7.50
CA ALA A 358 -22.88 11.11 -8.25
C ALA A 358 -21.77 12.07 -8.68
N ARG A 359 -20.69 12.13 -7.89
CA ARG A 359 -19.61 13.11 -8.09
C ARG A 359 -18.25 12.53 -7.70
N VAL A 360 -17.24 12.85 -8.51
CA VAL A 360 -15.82 12.61 -8.22
C VAL A 360 -15.10 13.92 -8.46
N ASP A 361 -14.54 14.50 -7.41
CA ASP A 361 -13.74 15.71 -7.49
C ASP A 361 -12.25 15.35 -7.45
N GLU A 362 -11.46 15.91 -8.36
CA GLU A 362 -10.01 15.77 -8.36
C GLU A 362 -9.38 17.07 -7.89
N ILE A 363 -8.70 17.02 -6.73
CA ILE A 363 -8.09 18.19 -6.09
C ILE A 363 -6.57 17.98 -6.04
N ALA A 364 -5.88 18.59 -6.98
CA ALA A 364 -4.43 18.69 -6.97
C ALA A 364 -3.99 19.91 -6.14
N VAL A 365 -3.10 19.71 -5.18
CA VAL A 365 -2.54 20.80 -4.35
C VAL A 365 -1.05 20.90 -4.59
N GLU A 366 -0.57 22.12 -4.85
CA GLU A 366 0.85 22.38 -5.04
C GLU A 366 1.65 22.17 -3.75
N ALA A 367 2.87 21.65 -3.90
CA ALA A 367 3.84 21.53 -2.83
C ALA A 367 5.08 22.38 -3.16
N PRO A 368 5.01 23.72 -3.02
CA PRO A 368 6.05 24.64 -3.49
C PRO A 368 7.38 24.48 -2.75
N HIS A 369 7.35 23.98 -1.51
CA HIS A 369 8.54 23.72 -0.69
C HIS A 369 8.96 22.25 -0.70
N THR A 370 8.51 21.50 -1.70
CA THR A 370 8.93 20.12 -1.94
C THR A 370 9.66 20.03 -3.27
N ARG A 371 10.87 19.48 -3.22
CA ARG A 371 11.70 19.17 -4.39
C ARG A 371 11.65 17.68 -4.68
N VAL A 372 11.22 17.28 -5.87
CA VAL A 372 11.11 15.89 -6.29
C VAL A 372 12.18 15.55 -7.33
N ILE A 373 13.06 14.62 -7.00
CA ILE A 373 14.07 14.06 -7.92
C ILE A 373 13.67 12.64 -8.26
N GLN A 374 13.69 12.29 -9.55
CA GLN A 374 13.36 10.95 -10.00
C GLN A 374 14.44 10.36 -10.91
N ALA A 375 14.89 9.15 -10.57
CA ALA A 375 15.81 8.38 -11.40
C ALA A 375 15.08 7.85 -12.65
N THR A 376 15.76 7.78 -13.79
CA THR A 376 15.16 7.42 -15.10
C THR A 376 15.63 6.08 -15.67
N ASP A 377 16.67 5.48 -15.07
CA ASP A 377 17.42 4.35 -15.64
C ASP A 377 17.29 3.04 -14.83
N ALA A 378 16.87 3.11 -13.57
CA ALA A 378 16.72 1.92 -12.71
C ALA A 378 15.30 1.74 -12.19
N LYS A 379 14.75 0.52 -12.35
CA LYS A 379 13.45 0.14 -11.77
C LYS A 379 13.53 -0.18 -10.29
N ASN A 380 14.69 -0.66 -9.81
CA ASN A 380 14.88 -1.17 -8.45
C ASN A 380 13.79 -2.17 -8.03
N SER A 381 13.53 -3.18 -8.87
CA SER A 381 12.44 -4.14 -8.65
C SER A 381 12.67 -5.02 -7.42
N LYS A 382 11.59 -5.61 -6.90
CA LYS A 382 11.62 -6.54 -5.77
C LYS A 382 12.61 -7.69 -6.02
N THR A 383 12.53 -8.32 -7.19
CA THR A 383 13.42 -9.42 -7.60
C THR A 383 14.89 -9.00 -7.68
N ALA A 384 15.18 -7.72 -7.92
CA ALA A 384 16.55 -7.20 -8.00
C ALA A 384 17.16 -6.85 -6.62
N LEU A 385 16.33 -6.67 -5.58
CA LEU A 385 16.79 -6.19 -4.27
C LEU A 385 16.54 -7.18 -3.12
N VAL A 386 15.47 -7.97 -3.18
CA VAL A 386 15.08 -8.91 -2.14
C VAL A 386 15.67 -10.29 -2.45
N THR A 387 16.33 -10.86 -1.45
CA THR A 387 16.85 -12.23 -1.50
C THR A 387 15.71 -13.24 -1.41
N ALA A 388 15.71 -14.24 -2.28
CA ALA A 388 14.81 -15.38 -2.28
C ALA A 388 15.56 -16.65 -1.82
N ASP A 389 14.84 -17.62 -1.27
CA ASP A 389 15.43 -18.85 -0.74
C ASP A 389 16.16 -19.66 -1.83
N GLU A 390 15.64 -19.62 -3.05
CA GLU A 390 16.19 -20.26 -4.25
C GLU A 390 17.40 -19.53 -4.87
N ASP A 391 17.74 -18.32 -4.41
CA ASP A 391 18.91 -17.59 -4.92
C ASP A 391 20.21 -18.31 -4.53
N GLY A 392 21.06 -18.58 -5.53
CA GLY A 392 22.44 -19.00 -5.30
C GLY A 392 23.32 -17.88 -4.72
N GLU A 393 24.45 -18.23 -4.12
CA GLU A 393 25.34 -17.31 -3.38
C GLU A 393 25.76 -16.06 -4.18
N THR A 394 26.12 -16.23 -5.45
CA THR A 394 26.53 -15.13 -6.35
C THR A 394 25.39 -14.10 -6.56
N VAL A 395 24.16 -14.58 -6.73
CA VAL A 395 22.97 -13.72 -6.87
C VAL A 395 22.70 -12.98 -5.56
N ARG A 396 22.81 -13.67 -4.42
CA ARG A 396 22.65 -13.03 -3.10
C ARG A 396 23.67 -11.91 -2.89
N ALA A 397 24.94 -12.14 -3.22
CA ALA A 397 26.00 -11.13 -3.12
C ALA A 397 25.79 -9.92 -4.06
N ALA A 398 25.27 -10.16 -5.28
CA ALA A 398 24.91 -9.08 -6.20
C ALA A 398 23.75 -8.23 -5.67
N LYS A 399 22.71 -8.86 -5.11
CA LYS A 399 21.58 -8.17 -4.47
C LYS A 399 22.03 -7.38 -3.24
N ALA A 400 22.89 -7.95 -2.39
CA ALA A 400 23.54 -7.28 -1.26
C ALA A 400 24.30 -6.02 -1.70
N THR A 401 25.09 -6.13 -2.77
CA THR A 401 25.82 -4.98 -3.34
C THR A 401 24.87 -3.87 -3.79
N LYS A 402 23.75 -4.20 -4.43
CA LYS A 402 22.73 -3.21 -4.82
C LYS A 402 22.09 -2.53 -3.62
N ARG A 403 21.73 -3.29 -2.56
CA ARG A 403 21.18 -2.71 -1.32
C ARG A 403 22.18 -1.78 -0.64
N ARG A 404 23.46 -2.18 -0.59
CA ARG A 404 24.53 -1.32 -0.06
C ARG A 404 24.64 -0.01 -0.84
N LYS A 405 24.69 -0.06 -2.17
CA LYS A 405 24.71 1.14 -3.04
C LYS A 405 23.51 2.05 -2.82
N LEU A 406 22.30 1.48 -2.69
CA LEU A 406 21.10 2.27 -2.37
C LEU A 406 21.25 3.00 -1.03
N MET A 407 21.78 2.33 -0.02
CA MET A 407 22.02 2.96 1.28
C MET A 407 23.15 3.99 1.26
N GLU A 408 24.16 3.80 0.41
CA GLU A 408 25.19 4.82 0.15
C GLU A 408 24.57 6.09 -0.46
N VAL A 409 23.61 5.95 -1.39
CA VAL A 409 22.83 7.09 -1.90
C VAL A 409 22.02 7.75 -0.78
N VAL A 410 21.38 6.96 0.10
CA VAL A 410 20.66 7.51 1.27
C VAL A 410 21.61 8.27 2.19
N GLU A 411 22.78 7.72 2.50
CA GLU A 411 23.82 8.37 3.32
C GLU A 411 24.28 9.68 2.67
N ARG A 412 24.53 9.67 1.34
CA ARG A 412 24.89 10.87 0.57
C ARG A 412 23.82 11.95 0.70
N LEU A 413 22.56 11.61 0.43
CA LEU A 413 21.43 12.56 0.43
C LEU A 413 21.07 13.03 1.84
N SER A 414 21.39 12.22 2.86
CA SER A 414 21.22 12.62 4.25
C SER A 414 22.14 13.78 4.58
N GLY A 415 23.35 13.82 4.00
CA GLY A 415 24.38 14.81 4.31
C GLY A 415 24.63 14.97 5.81
N PRO A 416 25.40 15.97 6.24
CA PRO A 416 25.52 16.31 7.66
C PRO A 416 24.58 17.46 8.11
N GLU A 417 23.85 18.11 7.20
CA GLU A 417 22.96 19.24 7.54
C GLU A 417 21.51 18.84 7.86
N LYS A 418 21.01 17.74 7.27
CA LYS A 418 19.67 17.23 7.57
C LYS A 418 19.59 16.73 9.02
N LYS A 419 18.41 16.47 9.56
CA LYS A 419 18.25 15.89 10.91
C LYS A 419 17.48 14.59 10.83
N SER A 420 16.57 14.46 9.87
CA SER A 420 15.71 13.30 9.74
C SER A 420 15.56 12.84 8.30
N VAL A 421 15.61 11.52 8.12
CA VAL A 421 15.65 10.85 6.82
C VAL A 421 14.62 9.73 6.81
N GLY A 422 13.76 9.73 5.80
CA GLY A 422 12.83 8.66 5.51
C GLY A 422 13.35 7.76 4.41
N PHE A 423 13.25 6.44 4.58
CA PHE A 423 13.56 5.46 3.55
C PHE A 423 12.40 4.48 3.37
N ILE A 424 11.88 4.38 2.14
CA ILE A 424 10.80 3.49 1.76
C ILE A 424 11.27 2.49 0.70
N SER A 425 11.08 1.19 0.95
CA SER A 425 11.33 0.13 -0.04
C SER A 425 10.52 -1.15 0.26
N TYR A 426 10.97 -2.32 -0.19
CA TYR A 426 10.33 -3.60 0.11
C TYR A 426 10.67 -4.07 1.53
N LYS A 427 9.76 -4.82 2.17
CA LYS A 427 9.98 -5.41 3.49
C LYS A 427 11.31 -6.17 3.59
N GLY A 428 11.61 -7.05 2.63
CA GLY A 428 12.88 -7.79 2.60
C GLY A 428 14.13 -6.94 2.39
N VAL A 429 14.01 -5.71 1.90
CA VAL A 429 15.12 -4.74 1.88
C VAL A 429 15.28 -4.12 3.26
N GLN A 430 14.18 -3.75 3.93
CA GLN A 430 14.22 -3.19 5.28
C GLN A 430 14.82 -4.13 6.31
N ASP A 431 14.51 -5.42 6.19
CA ASP A 431 14.96 -6.46 7.11
C ASP A 431 16.42 -6.89 6.86
N SER A 432 17.05 -6.36 5.80
CA SER A 432 18.42 -6.72 5.40
C SER A 432 19.51 -6.11 6.29
N GLU A 433 20.66 -6.80 6.35
CA GLU A 433 21.82 -6.36 7.11
C GLU A 433 22.38 -5.03 6.59
N GLU A 434 22.41 -4.81 5.27
CA GLU A 434 22.97 -3.58 4.69
C GLU A 434 22.18 -2.34 5.09
N VAL A 435 20.85 -2.45 5.20
CA VAL A 435 19.99 -1.37 5.71
C VAL A 435 20.18 -1.20 7.20
N ARG A 436 20.24 -2.28 7.98
CA ARG A 436 20.46 -2.21 9.44
C ARG A 436 21.78 -1.51 9.78
N ASP A 437 22.85 -1.83 9.05
CA ASP A 437 24.17 -1.25 9.25
C ASP A 437 24.19 0.23 8.89
N ALA A 438 23.62 0.61 7.74
CA ALA A 438 23.54 2.00 7.32
C ALA A 438 22.69 2.85 8.28
N VAL A 439 21.54 2.33 8.72
CA VAL A 439 20.69 2.96 9.73
C VAL A 439 21.45 3.14 11.05
N SER A 440 22.20 2.14 11.48
CA SER A 440 23.00 2.21 12.72
C SER A 440 24.09 3.28 12.63
N ARG A 441 24.79 3.38 11.48
CA ARG A 441 25.78 4.44 11.24
C ARG A 441 25.17 5.83 11.28
N LEU A 442 24.07 6.04 10.54
CA LEU A 442 23.38 7.33 10.50
C LEU A 442 22.87 7.74 11.90
N ARG A 443 22.34 6.79 12.68
CA ARG A 443 21.92 7.07 14.06
C ARG A 443 23.09 7.42 14.98
N ALA A 444 24.24 6.76 14.82
CA ALA A 444 25.46 7.11 15.56
C ALA A 444 25.95 8.54 15.26
N GLN A 445 25.63 9.07 14.07
CA GLN A 445 25.89 10.46 13.67
C GLN A 445 24.80 11.44 14.15
N GLY A 446 23.87 11.01 15.00
CA GLY A 446 22.77 11.83 15.52
C GLY A 446 21.60 12.03 14.56
N ARG A 447 21.50 11.25 13.48
CA ARG A 447 20.36 11.31 12.54
C ARG A 447 19.16 10.54 13.05
N ASN A 448 17.97 11.10 12.86
CA ASN A 448 16.73 10.35 13.00
C ASN A 448 16.37 9.64 11.69
N VAL A 449 16.68 8.35 11.59
CA VAL A 449 16.36 7.53 10.41
C VAL A 449 15.11 6.70 10.63
N LEU A 450 14.17 6.88 9.70
CA LEU A 450 12.85 6.29 9.71
C LEU A 450 12.69 5.41 8.47
N THR A 451 12.28 4.16 8.66
CA THR A 451 12.12 3.20 7.56
C THR A 451 10.66 2.77 7.45
N GLY A 452 10.13 2.63 6.23
CA GLY A 452 8.79 2.08 5.96
C GLY A 452 8.76 1.20 4.71
N HIS A 453 7.85 0.24 4.62
CA HIS A 453 7.77 -0.62 3.43
C HIS A 453 6.45 -0.52 2.69
N PHE A 454 6.51 -0.75 1.37
CA PHE A 454 5.31 -0.86 0.54
C PHE A 454 4.33 -1.88 1.13
N GLY A 455 3.04 -1.57 1.06
CA GLY A 455 1.97 -2.37 1.67
C GLY A 455 1.74 -2.14 3.16
N ALA A 456 2.63 -1.40 3.84
CA ALA A 456 2.45 -0.98 5.24
C ALA A 456 2.77 0.51 5.48
N LEU A 457 2.59 1.34 4.44
CA LEU A 457 2.82 2.79 4.52
C LEU A 457 1.66 3.55 5.20
N ARG A 458 0.51 2.89 5.38
CA ARG A 458 -0.67 3.49 5.99
C ARG A 458 -0.51 3.53 7.51
N GLY A 459 -0.86 4.66 8.13
CA GLY A 459 -1.01 4.74 9.58
C GLY A 459 0.17 5.18 10.41
N GLN A 460 1.19 5.77 9.78
CA GLN A 460 2.32 6.32 10.49
C GLN A 460 2.58 7.73 9.96
N ASN A 461 2.30 8.75 10.79
CA ASN A 461 2.80 10.12 10.60
C ASN A 461 4.32 10.22 10.81
N MET A 462 4.98 9.10 11.06
CA MET A 462 6.39 9.04 11.44
C MET A 462 7.30 9.84 10.50
N MET A 463 7.02 9.82 9.19
CA MET A 463 7.84 10.49 8.18
C MET A 463 7.40 11.93 7.85
N GLU A 464 6.48 12.52 8.60
CA GLU A 464 5.89 13.81 8.23
C GLU A 464 6.82 15.01 8.37
N HIS A 465 7.91 14.86 9.11
CA HIS A 465 8.91 15.89 9.39
C HIS A 465 10.32 15.52 8.89
N VAL A 466 10.44 14.53 8.01
CA VAL A 466 11.75 14.19 7.40
C VAL A 466 12.21 15.31 6.48
N ASP A 467 13.50 15.61 6.46
CA ASP A 467 14.06 16.57 5.51
C ASP A 467 14.24 15.95 4.12
N VAL A 468 14.48 14.64 4.09
CA VAL A 468 14.70 13.85 2.88
C VAL A 468 13.89 12.55 2.96
N LEU A 469 13.14 12.24 1.91
CA LEU A 469 12.40 11.00 1.75
C LEU A 469 12.89 10.26 0.50
N VAL A 470 13.56 9.13 0.70
CA VAL A 470 14.04 8.27 -0.39
C VAL A 470 13.09 7.09 -0.58
N ILE A 471 12.60 6.88 -1.80
CA ILE A 471 11.70 5.80 -2.18
C ILE A 471 12.40 4.94 -3.22
N ALA A 472 12.69 3.69 -2.91
CA ALA A 472 13.41 2.77 -3.79
C ALA A 472 12.55 1.60 -4.25
N GLY A 473 12.33 1.54 -5.57
CA GLY A 473 11.50 0.52 -6.22
C GLY A 473 10.01 0.87 -6.26
N ARG A 474 9.20 -0.11 -6.66
CA ARG A 474 7.73 -0.02 -6.72
C ARG A 474 7.07 -1.38 -6.58
N GLN A 475 5.81 -1.45 -6.16
CA GLN A 475 5.06 -2.68 -6.32
C GLN A 475 4.83 -2.95 -7.82
N LEU A 476 4.96 -4.21 -8.22
CA LEU A 476 4.57 -4.71 -9.54
C LEU A 476 4.10 -6.16 -9.35
N PRO A 477 2.79 -6.39 -9.17
CA PRO A 477 2.24 -7.74 -9.13
C PRO A 477 2.35 -8.42 -10.51
N ASP A 478 2.35 -9.76 -10.50
CA ASP A 478 2.31 -10.56 -11.72
C ASP A 478 1.01 -10.33 -12.49
N ALA A 479 1.07 -10.39 -13.84
CA ALA A 479 -0.08 -10.15 -14.71
C ALA A 479 -1.31 -10.99 -14.29
N ARG A 480 -1.11 -12.28 -14.03
CA ARG A 480 -2.18 -13.21 -13.62
C ARG A 480 -2.84 -12.83 -12.30
N ASP A 481 -2.07 -12.28 -11.35
CA ASP A 481 -2.63 -11.86 -10.06
C ASP A 481 -3.52 -10.64 -10.24
N VAL A 482 -3.10 -9.68 -11.08
CA VAL A 482 -3.92 -8.50 -11.39
C VAL A 482 -5.15 -8.88 -12.21
N GLU A 483 -5.01 -9.78 -13.19
CA GLU A 483 -6.13 -10.34 -13.95
C GLU A 483 -7.15 -11.02 -13.02
N GLY A 484 -6.69 -11.79 -12.03
CA GLY A 484 -7.55 -12.42 -11.04
C GLY A 484 -8.30 -11.39 -10.19
N LEU A 485 -7.61 -10.34 -9.73
CA LEU A 485 -8.24 -9.24 -8.99
C LEU A 485 -9.24 -8.45 -9.84
N ALA A 486 -8.88 -8.12 -11.07
CA ALA A 486 -9.76 -7.43 -12.02
C ALA A 486 -10.97 -8.30 -12.38
N GLY A 487 -10.75 -9.59 -12.65
CA GLY A 487 -11.81 -10.56 -12.92
C GLY A 487 -12.80 -10.67 -11.76
N ALA A 488 -12.31 -10.65 -10.51
CA ALA A 488 -13.15 -10.62 -9.32
C ALA A 488 -13.94 -9.30 -9.20
N LEU A 489 -13.27 -8.16 -9.39
CA LEU A 489 -13.89 -6.83 -9.28
C LEU A 489 -14.94 -6.59 -10.36
N PHE A 490 -14.69 -7.00 -11.59
CA PHE A 490 -15.56 -6.80 -12.75
C PHE A 490 -16.40 -8.04 -13.08
N TYR A 491 -16.50 -9.01 -12.14
CA TYR A 491 -17.18 -10.28 -12.42
C TYR A 491 -18.64 -10.07 -12.87
N ASP A 492 -19.36 -9.11 -12.30
CA ASP A 492 -20.76 -8.82 -12.62
C ASP A 492 -20.94 -7.57 -13.51
N GLN A 493 -19.87 -7.15 -14.20
CA GLN A 493 -19.82 -5.94 -15.03
C GLN A 493 -19.75 -6.29 -16.53
N PRO A 494 -20.14 -5.37 -17.44
CA PRO A 494 -20.09 -5.60 -18.87
C PRO A 494 -18.67 -5.64 -19.46
N GLU A 495 -17.67 -5.06 -18.79
CA GLU A 495 -16.28 -5.07 -19.24
C GLU A 495 -15.69 -6.49 -19.20
N ALA A 496 -15.17 -6.94 -20.34
CA ALA A 496 -14.38 -8.16 -20.39
C ALA A 496 -13.05 -7.94 -19.67
N VAL A 497 -12.61 -8.97 -18.95
CA VAL A 497 -11.25 -9.08 -18.43
C VAL A 497 -10.58 -10.22 -19.20
N ALA A 498 -9.63 -9.86 -20.06
CA ALA A 498 -8.86 -10.81 -20.84
C ALA A 498 -7.53 -11.13 -20.17
N ALA A 499 -7.08 -12.38 -20.33
CA ALA A 499 -5.70 -12.74 -20.04
C ALA A 499 -4.77 -11.99 -21.01
N GLY A 500 -3.65 -11.50 -20.51
CA GLY A 500 -2.72 -10.70 -21.28
C GLY A 500 -1.33 -10.69 -20.69
N GLY A 501 -0.55 -9.70 -21.10
CA GLY A 501 0.78 -9.43 -20.57
C GLY A 501 0.91 -8.01 -20.08
N ILE A 502 1.92 -7.80 -19.25
CA ILE A 502 2.43 -6.48 -18.91
C ILE A 502 3.58 -6.18 -19.88
N GLY A 503 3.37 -5.20 -20.75
CA GLY A 503 4.34 -4.73 -21.73
C GLY A 503 4.94 -3.39 -21.33
N THR A 504 5.96 -2.94 -22.08
CA THR A 504 6.54 -1.61 -21.92
C THR A 504 5.87 -0.62 -22.87
N THR A 505 5.41 0.52 -22.35
CA THR A 505 4.78 1.61 -23.10
C THR A 505 5.46 2.95 -22.82
N GLY A 506 5.42 3.86 -23.79
CA GLY A 506 5.79 5.27 -23.59
C GLY A 506 4.81 5.96 -22.63
N ARG A 507 5.37 6.74 -21.70
CA ARG A 507 4.67 7.64 -20.75
C ARG A 507 5.50 8.91 -20.56
N PHE A 508 4.96 9.87 -19.81
CA PHE A 508 5.62 11.15 -19.62
C PHE A 508 5.90 11.42 -18.15
N TYR A 509 7.11 11.87 -17.85
CA TYR A 509 7.39 12.62 -16.63
C TYR A 509 6.89 14.05 -16.82
N MET A 510 6.27 14.61 -15.78
CA MET A 510 5.78 15.98 -15.79
C MET A 510 6.76 16.84 -14.99
N LEU A 511 7.55 17.67 -15.67
CA LEU A 511 8.52 18.53 -15.02
C LEU A 511 7.88 19.79 -14.45
N ARG A 512 8.49 20.35 -13.39
CA ARG A 512 8.13 21.67 -12.88
C ARG A 512 8.35 22.71 -13.98
N GLY A 513 7.30 23.46 -14.31
CA GLY A 513 7.26 24.35 -15.47
C GLY A 513 6.44 23.81 -16.65
N GLY A 514 5.94 22.57 -16.56
CA GLY A 514 4.96 22.00 -17.50
C GLY A 514 5.57 21.23 -18.67
N GLU A 515 6.89 21.09 -18.74
CA GLU A 515 7.55 20.25 -19.76
C GLU A 515 7.22 18.76 -19.54
N LEU A 516 6.98 18.04 -20.64
CA LEU A 516 6.73 16.59 -20.64
C LEU A 516 7.94 15.89 -21.25
N VAL A 517 8.59 15.04 -20.46
CA VAL A 517 9.75 14.23 -20.91
C VAL A 517 9.29 12.79 -21.07
N GLU A 518 9.58 12.18 -22.22
CA GLU A 518 9.22 10.78 -22.49
C GLU A 518 10.01 9.83 -21.58
N GLY A 519 9.32 8.81 -21.09
CA GLY A 519 9.85 7.72 -20.28
C GLY A 519 9.10 6.43 -20.56
N LEU A 520 9.53 5.34 -19.93
CA LEU A 520 8.94 4.02 -20.12
C LEU A 520 8.20 3.57 -18.86
N ALA A 521 6.98 3.07 -19.05
CA ALA A 521 6.19 2.46 -17.99
C ALA A 521 5.77 1.04 -18.39
N GLU A 522 5.43 0.24 -17.40
CA GLU A 522 4.83 -1.08 -17.61
C GLU A 522 3.32 -0.95 -17.59
N GLU A 523 2.63 -1.47 -18.61
CA GLU A 523 1.19 -1.40 -18.75
C GLU A 523 0.62 -2.76 -19.15
N HIS A 524 -0.51 -3.12 -18.55
CA HIS A 524 -1.24 -4.30 -18.96
C HIS A 524 -2.01 -4.03 -20.27
N THR A 525 -1.95 -5.00 -21.19
CA THR A 525 -2.64 -4.93 -22.49
C THR A 525 -4.17 -4.75 -22.39
N ASP A 526 -4.80 -5.35 -21.38
CA ASP A 526 -6.22 -5.14 -21.06
C ASP A 526 -6.41 -3.86 -20.21
N PRO A 527 -7.24 -2.89 -20.67
CA PRO A 527 -7.44 -1.61 -20.00
C PRO A 527 -8.17 -1.71 -18.66
N THR A 528 -8.99 -2.74 -18.45
CA THR A 528 -9.69 -3.01 -17.19
C THR A 528 -8.69 -3.49 -16.14
N VAL A 529 -7.81 -4.42 -16.54
CA VAL A 529 -6.72 -4.92 -15.70
C VAL A 529 -5.72 -3.81 -15.37
N GLU A 530 -5.39 -2.96 -16.34
CA GLU A 530 -4.47 -1.84 -16.14
C GLU A 530 -4.97 -0.85 -15.06
N LYS A 531 -6.27 -0.56 -15.01
CA LYS A 531 -6.85 0.27 -13.95
C LYS A 531 -6.56 -0.29 -12.56
N VAL A 532 -6.71 -1.61 -12.40
CA VAL A 532 -6.42 -2.30 -11.13
C VAL A 532 -4.93 -2.32 -10.86
N ARG A 533 -4.08 -2.58 -11.86
CA ARG A 533 -2.62 -2.53 -11.72
C ARG A 533 -2.16 -1.16 -11.21
N ARG A 534 -2.68 -0.07 -11.79
CA ARG A 534 -2.27 1.29 -11.40
C ARG A 534 -2.59 1.62 -9.95
N GLN A 535 -3.72 1.12 -9.46
CA GLN A 535 -4.09 1.26 -8.04
C GLN A 535 -3.19 0.49 -7.07
N ILE A 536 -2.51 -0.57 -7.54
CA ILE A 536 -1.57 -1.34 -6.71
C ILE A 536 -0.16 -0.73 -6.79
N THR A 537 0.18 -0.10 -7.91
CA THR A 537 1.57 0.22 -8.26
C THR A 537 1.86 1.71 -8.19
N GLU A 538 1.40 2.53 -9.15
CA GLU A 538 1.64 3.97 -9.13
C GLU A 538 0.90 4.68 -7.99
N ALA A 539 -0.30 4.23 -7.63
CA ALA A 539 -1.02 4.75 -6.47
C ALA A 539 -0.25 4.56 -5.15
N GLU A 540 0.42 3.41 -4.98
CA GLU A 540 1.27 3.16 -3.80
C GLU A 540 2.50 4.09 -3.79
N LEU A 541 3.06 4.42 -4.96
CA LEU A 541 4.15 5.41 -5.06
C LEU A 541 3.68 6.82 -4.70
N ILE A 542 2.51 7.25 -5.20
CA ILE A 542 1.90 8.54 -4.84
C ILE A 542 1.66 8.60 -3.32
N GLN A 543 1.17 7.52 -2.73
CA GLN A 543 0.98 7.38 -1.29
C GLN A 543 2.30 7.38 -0.49
N ALA A 544 3.38 6.82 -1.05
CA ALA A 544 4.72 6.85 -0.47
C ALA A 544 5.29 8.27 -0.45
N ILE A 545 5.23 8.99 -1.58
CA ILE A 545 5.62 10.41 -1.69
C ILE A 545 4.83 11.25 -0.68
N GLY A 546 3.53 10.97 -0.56
CA GLY A 546 2.64 11.61 0.40
C GLY A 546 3.03 11.49 1.87
N ARG A 547 3.88 10.51 2.24
CA ARG A 547 4.30 10.31 3.64
C ARG A 547 5.16 11.47 4.16
N GLY A 548 5.90 12.15 3.29
CA GLY A 548 6.67 13.35 3.65
C GLY A 548 5.81 14.59 3.90
N ARG A 549 4.50 14.53 3.60
CA ARG A 549 3.53 15.64 3.70
C ARG A 549 3.99 16.93 3.00
N GLY A 550 4.56 16.79 1.80
CA GLY A 550 5.16 17.90 1.05
C GLY A 550 4.28 19.15 0.92
N VAL A 551 2.97 18.98 0.74
CA VAL A 551 1.99 20.08 0.64
C VAL A 551 1.94 20.97 1.89
N ARG A 552 2.30 20.43 3.07
CA ARG A 552 2.28 21.17 4.34
C ARG A 552 3.62 21.82 4.68
N ARG A 553 4.64 21.62 3.86
CA ARG A 553 5.99 22.14 4.09
C ARG A 553 6.05 23.64 3.79
N GLY A 554 6.90 24.34 4.53
CA GLY A 554 7.14 25.77 4.40
C GLY A 554 8.59 26.06 4.09
N VAL A 555 8.93 27.34 3.88
CA VAL A 555 10.31 27.79 3.63
C VAL A 555 11.29 27.32 4.72
N SER A 556 10.85 27.30 5.98
CA SER A 556 11.67 26.91 7.14
C SER A 556 11.80 25.40 7.35
N ASP A 557 11.03 24.58 6.62
CA ASP A 557 11.00 23.12 6.75
C ASP A 557 10.75 22.49 5.37
N PRO A 558 11.70 22.61 4.42
CA PRO A 558 11.53 22.08 3.07
C PRO A 558 11.77 20.56 3.02
N LEU A 559 11.12 19.88 2.06
CA LEU A 559 11.26 18.44 1.84
C LEU A 559 11.94 18.15 0.50
N THR A 560 12.92 17.24 0.51
CA THR A 560 13.43 16.61 -0.71
C THR A 560 12.90 15.18 -0.82
N VAL A 561 12.20 14.86 -1.91
CA VAL A 561 11.76 13.50 -2.23
C VAL A 561 12.62 12.95 -3.35
N VAL A 562 13.22 11.77 -3.16
CA VAL A 562 14.02 11.09 -4.18
C VAL A 562 13.38 9.75 -4.51
N VAL A 563 12.89 9.62 -5.74
CA VAL A 563 12.29 8.39 -6.26
C VAL A 563 13.35 7.65 -7.07
N LEU A 564 13.94 6.61 -6.49
CA LEU A 564 14.87 5.69 -7.13
C LEU A 564 14.08 4.62 -7.90
N GLY A 565 13.31 5.06 -8.89
CA GLY A 565 12.47 4.22 -9.73
C GLY A 565 12.13 4.90 -11.05
N SER A 566 12.43 4.24 -12.16
CA SER A 566 12.29 4.81 -13.50
C SER A 566 10.86 4.94 -14.04
N THR A 567 9.83 4.48 -13.33
CA THR A 567 8.45 4.53 -13.84
C THR A 567 7.87 5.94 -13.71
N PRO A 568 7.47 6.61 -14.81
CA PRO A 568 6.75 7.89 -14.72
C PRO A 568 5.50 7.77 -13.85
N ILE A 569 5.32 8.68 -12.89
CA ILE A 569 4.23 8.63 -11.91
C ILE A 569 3.16 9.67 -12.28
N PRO A 570 1.93 9.26 -12.65
CA PRO A 570 0.87 10.19 -12.99
C PRO A 570 0.55 11.15 -11.83
N GLY A 571 0.40 12.44 -12.14
CA GLY A 571 0.04 13.48 -11.17
C GLY A 571 1.17 13.94 -10.25
N VAL A 572 2.38 13.41 -10.40
CA VAL A 572 3.56 13.89 -9.67
C VAL A 572 4.36 14.85 -10.54
N ILE A 573 4.56 16.07 -10.03
CA ILE A 573 5.44 17.07 -10.64
C ILE A 573 6.88 16.79 -10.18
N VAL A 574 7.79 16.63 -11.13
CA VAL A 574 9.20 16.32 -10.91
C VAL A 574 10.03 17.57 -11.11
N ASP A 575 10.92 17.88 -10.18
CA ASP A 575 11.87 18.99 -10.30
C ASP A 575 13.07 18.60 -11.16
N GLU A 576 13.52 17.35 -11.04
CA GLU A 576 14.74 16.89 -11.67
C GLU A 576 14.67 15.41 -12.06
N LEU A 577 15.10 15.13 -13.29
CA LEU A 577 15.32 13.77 -13.78
C LEU A 577 16.81 13.49 -13.79
N VAL A 578 17.21 12.39 -13.17
CA VAL A 578 18.62 11.99 -13.03
C VAL A 578 18.80 10.55 -13.47
N LYS A 579 20.04 10.14 -13.69
CA LYS A 579 20.40 8.73 -13.68
C LYS A 579 20.81 8.28 -12.29
N THR A 580 20.73 6.99 -12.03
CA THR A 580 21.09 6.41 -10.73
C THR A 580 22.58 6.64 -10.45
N GLU A 581 23.42 6.55 -11.49
CA GLU A 581 24.87 6.84 -11.39
C GLU A 581 25.17 8.27 -10.94
N ASP A 582 24.33 9.25 -11.29
CA ASP A 582 24.51 10.64 -10.86
C ASP A 582 24.27 10.81 -9.35
N LEU A 583 23.46 9.92 -8.77
CA LEU A 583 23.16 9.88 -7.34
C LEU A 583 24.15 9.00 -6.56
N GLU A 584 24.80 8.02 -7.17
CA GLU A 584 25.80 7.17 -6.51
C GLU A 584 26.97 8.04 -5.99
N PRO A 585 27.27 7.99 -4.68
CA PRO A 585 28.35 8.81 -4.15
C PRO A 585 29.73 8.25 -4.52
N GLY A 586 30.66 9.15 -4.79
CA GLY A 586 32.08 8.83 -4.75
C GLY A 586 32.58 8.55 -3.33
N ARG A 587 33.74 7.89 -3.19
CA ARG A 587 34.31 7.54 -1.86
C ARG A 587 34.44 8.73 -0.91
N VAL A 588 34.74 9.93 -1.42
CA VAL A 588 34.89 11.11 -0.56
C VAL A 588 33.57 11.77 -0.21
N GLU A 589 32.56 11.67 -1.07
CA GLU A 589 31.21 12.12 -0.68
C GLU A 589 30.67 11.23 0.44
N LEU A 590 30.97 9.92 0.38
CA LEU A 590 30.70 9.02 1.50
C LEU A 590 31.51 9.38 2.74
N LEU A 591 32.79 9.72 2.62
CA LEU A 591 33.58 10.19 3.77
C LEU A 591 33.01 11.46 4.38
N TRP A 592 32.60 12.43 3.56
CA TRP A 592 31.93 13.64 4.03
C TRP A 592 30.65 13.32 4.77
N ALA A 593 29.78 12.49 4.19
CA ALA A 593 28.52 12.06 4.81
C ALA A 593 28.76 11.27 6.11
N ARG A 594 29.83 10.47 6.18
CA ARG A 594 30.08 9.55 7.30
C ARG A 594 30.86 10.18 8.45
N GLU A 595 31.88 10.96 8.13
CA GLU A 595 32.87 11.48 9.07
C GLU A 595 32.76 13.00 9.25
N GLY A 596 31.99 13.69 8.41
CA GLY A 596 31.87 15.14 8.44
C GLY A 596 33.19 15.86 8.14
N ALA A 597 34.14 15.20 7.47
CA ALA A 597 35.47 15.72 7.21
C ALA A 597 35.85 15.56 5.74
N TYR A 598 36.34 16.65 5.13
CA TYR A 598 36.85 16.67 3.77
C TYR A 598 38.23 17.35 3.76
N LEU A 599 39.25 16.64 3.29
CA LEU A 599 40.62 17.14 3.15
C LEU A 599 40.90 17.39 1.66
N GLU A 600 41.38 18.58 1.28
CA GLU A 600 41.68 18.89 -0.12
C GLU A 600 42.82 18.02 -0.69
N ASN A 601 43.78 17.68 0.18
CA ASN A 601 44.98 16.95 -0.21
C ASN A 601 44.75 15.43 -0.18
N ALA A 602 44.76 14.78 -1.35
CA ALA A 602 44.53 13.34 -1.49
C ALA A 602 45.47 12.46 -0.66
N ARG A 603 46.76 12.83 -0.53
CA ARG A 603 47.73 12.08 0.28
C ARG A 603 47.41 12.16 1.77
N GLN A 604 46.98 13.32 2.22
CA GLN A 604 46.56 13.52 3.60
C GLN A 604 45.21 12.83 3.86
N ALA A 605 44.28 12.84 2.90
CA ALA A 605 43.04 12.06 2.99
C ALA A 605 43.32 10.56 3.11
N PHE A 606 44.26 10.02 2.31
CA PHE A 606 44.68 8.62 2.40
C PHE A 606 45.22 8.27 3.80
N ALA A 607 46.05 9.14 4.38
CA ALA A 607 46.57 8.94 5.73
C ALA A 607 45.49 9.08 6.81
N ALA A 608 44.58 10.05 6.67
CA ALA A 608 43.54 10.32 7.65
C ALA A 608 42.43 9.26 7.65
N PHE A 609 42.19 8.57 6.54
CA PHE A 609 41.10 7.60 6.40
C PHE A 609 41.63 6.20 6.01
N PRO A 610 42.28 5.48 6.94
CA PRO A 610 42.82 4.15 6.66
C PRO A 610 41.71 3.18 6.25
N GLY A 611 41.97 2.36 5.23
CA GLY A 611 41.03 1.36 4.72
C GLY A 611 40.03 1.84 3.68
N VAL A 612 39.95 3.14 3.38
CA VAL A 612 39.07 3.68 2.31
C VAL A 612 39.68 3.50 0.92
N TRP A 613 41.01 3.58 0.82
CA TRP A 613 41.76 3.29 -0.38
C TRP A 613 42.84 2.27 -0.07
N ASP A 614 43.09 1.36 -1.02
CA ASP A 614 44.16 0.36 -0.89
C ASP A 614 45.54 0.99 -1.08
N THR A 615 45.63 2.08 -1.85
CA THR A 615 46.88 2.78 -2.16
C THR A 615 46.67 4.30 -2.21
N GLU A 616 47.74 5.07 -1.96
CA GLU A 616 47.75 6.52 -2.12
C GLU A 616 47.39 6.94 -3.56
N GLU A 617 47.82 6.17 -4.57
CA GLU A 617 47.53 6.44 -5.97
C GLU A 617 46.03 6.29 -6.28
N ASN A 618 45.34 5.34 -5.64
CA ASN A 618 43.88 5.22 -5.78
C ASN A 618 43.16 6.45 -5.19
N ALA A 619 43.63 6.97 -4.06
CA ALA A 619 43.13 8.22 -3.50
C ALA A 619 43.38 9.39 -4.47
N ARG A 620 44.58 9.50 -5.04
CA ARG A 620 44.92 10.55 -6.01
C ARG A 620 44.02 10.48 -7.25
N LYS A 621 43.80 9.29 -7.81
CA LYS A 621 42.89 9.08 -8.95
C LYS A 621 41.44 9.43 -8.63
N ASP A 622 40.98 9.15 -7.42
CA ASP A 622 39.62 9.53 -6.99
C ASP A 622 39.46 11.04 -6.83
N TYR A 623 40.52 11.76 -6.44
CA TYR A 623 40.53 13.21 -6.40
C TYR A 623 40.69 13.84 -7.81
N GLN A 624 41.46 13.20 -8.70
CA GLN A 624 41.66 13.66 -10.09
C GLN A 624 40.44 13.45 -10.99
N ARG A 625 39.68 12.36 -10.80
CA ARG A 625 38.44 12.08 -11.53
C ARG A 625 37.33 13.13 -11.32
N ARG A 626 37.56 14.13 -10.48
CA ARG A 626 36.59 15.16 -10.06
C ARG A 626 36.63 16.46 -10.85
N GLY A 627 37.55 16.62 -11.80
CA GLY A 627 37.73 17.91 -12.49
C GLY A 627 38.39 18.98 -11.61
N GLU A 628 38.71 20.14 -12.22
CA GLU A 628 39.27 21.30 -11.52
C GLU A 628 38.32 21.79 -10.40
N VAL A 629 38.87 22.50 -9.41
CA VAL A 629 38.28 22.87 -8.10
C VAL A 629 37.06 23.83 -8.19
N GLY A 630 36.31 23.80 -9.29
CA GLY A 630 34.97 24.37 -9.49
C GLY A 630 33.84 23.32 -9.61
N ASP A 631 34.18 22.02 -9.75
CA ASP A 631 33.25 20.96 -10.24
C ASP A 631 32.69 20.03 -9.15
N ILE A 632 32.58 20.49 -7.90
CA ILE A 632 31.88 19.67 -6.91
C ILE A 632 30.38 19.79 -7.17
N SER A 633 29.75 18.74 -7.70
CA SER A 633 28.30 18.52 -7.60
C SER A 633 27.93 18.21 -6.15
N LEU A 634 28.15 19.18 -5.26
CA LEU A 634 27.61 19.27 -3.90
C LEU A 634 26.10 19.57 -3.89
N TYR A 635 25.44 19.41 -5.03
CA TYR A 635 24.11 19.90 -5.33
C TYR A 635 23.02 19.44 -4.34
N TYR A 636 23.27 18.35 -3.62
CA TYR A 636 22.37 17.82 -2.59
C TYR A 636 22.84 18.05 -1.14
N ASN A 637 24.11 18.41 -0.93
CA ASN A 637 24.74 18.48 0.40
C ASN A 637 25.22 19.87 0.82
N PHE A 638 25.16 20.85 -0.07
CA PHE A 638 25.43 22.25 0.25
C PHE A 638 24.21 23.07 -0.17
N PRO A 639 23.48 23.69 0.76
CA PRO A 639 22.43 24.62 0.40
C PRO A 639 23.03 25.81 -0.33
N SER A 640 22.25 26.39 -1.23
CA SER A 640 22.51 27.75 -1.69
C SER A 640 22.65 28.66 -0.46
N ARG A 641 23.56 29.63 -0.59
CA ARG A 641 24.02 30.58 0.44
C ARG A 641 22.90 31.31 1.21
N GLU A 642 21.66 31.22 0.73
CA GLU A 642 20.49 31.92 1.23
C GLU A 642 19.65 31.09 2.24
N MET A 643 19.93 29.79 2.46
CA MET A 643 18.99 28.90 3.20
C MET A 643 19.54 28.08 4.39
N SER A 644 20.82 28.16 4.80
CA SER A 644 21.31 27.37 5.96
C SER A 644 22.23 28.13 6.93
N PRO A 645 21.96 28.08 8.26
CA PRO A 645 22.82 28.67 9.29
C PRO A 645 24.09 27.86 9.59
N THR A 646 24.24 26.64 9.07
CA THR A 646 25.33 25.69 9.40
C THR A 646 26.23 25.44 8.20
N SER A 647 26.92 26.48 7.73
CA SER A 647 27.99 26.30 6.75
C SER A 647 29.12 25.44 7.36
N PRO A 648 29.71 24.49 6.63
CA PRO A 648 30.85 23.75 7.13
C PRO A 648 32.04 24.67 7.40
N ALA A 649 32.77 24.40 8.49
CA ALA A 649 33.93 25.18 8.89
C ALA A 649 35.10 24.89 7.95
N ALA A 650 35.55 25.90 7.21
CA ALA A 650 36.77 25.82 6.43
C ALA A 650 37.97 26.06 7.34
N VAL A 651 38.99 25.22 7.20
CA VAL A 651 40.20 25.24 8.01
C VAL A 651 41.42 25.29 7.10
N LEU A 652 42.33 26.21 7.38
CA LEU A 652 43.69 26.20 6.84
C LEU A 652 44.61 25.55 7.88
N TYR A 653 45.37 24.54 7.46
CA TYR A 653 46.29 23.85 8.36
C TYR A 653 47.61 23.48 7.68
N GLN A 654 48.65 23.32 8.48
CA GLN A 654 49.98 22.88 8.01
C GLN A 654 50.54 21.88 9.02
N ARG A 655 50.92 20.68 8.55
CA ARG A 655 51.56 19.65 9.37
C ARG A 655 52.98 20.07 9.77
N SER A 656 53.44 19.63 10.93
CA SER A 656 54.81 19.84 11.40
C SER A 656 55.81 18.98 10.59
N GLY A 657 56.94 19.58 10.19
CA GLY A 657 58.04 18.89 9.49
C GLY A 657 58.54 19.62 8.25
N ALA A 658 59.78 19.33 7.84
CA ALA A 658 60.40 19.95 6.68
C ALA A 658 59.63 19.62 5.38
N GLY A 659 59.30 20.64 4.60
CA GLY A 659 58.64 20.50 3.29
C GLY A 659 57.12 20.30 3.31
N GLN A 660 56.46 20.34 4.48
CA GLN A 660 55.00 20.28 4.55
C GLN A 660 54.37 21.60 4.08
N LYS A 661 53.45 21.53 3.12
CA LYS A 661 52.74 22.71 2.58
C LYS A 661 51.41 22.94 3.31
N PRO A 662 50.93 24.20 3.42
CA PRO A 662 49.57 24.47 3.86
C PRO A 662 48.53 23.74 3.00
N ALA A 663 47.46 23.27 3.62
CA ALA A 663 46.34 22.60 2.97
C ALA A 663 45.01 23.12 3.54
N LYS A 664 43.93 22.98 2.77
CA LYS A 664 42.58 23.28 3.23
C LYS A 664 41.82 22.01 3.57
N ALA A 665 40.95 22.12 4.56
CA ALA A 665 39.98 21.10 4.92
C ALA A 665 38.64 21.75 5.31
N TRP A 666 37.58 20.97 5.24
CA TRP A 666 36.25 21.35 5.65
C TRP A 666 35.75 20.35 6.68
N PHE A 667 35.10 20.88 7.71
CA PHE A 667 34.55 20.08 8.80
C PHE A 667 33.12 20.47 9.09
N HIS A 668 32.29 19.46 9.29
CA HIS A 668 30.96 19.64 9.84
C HIS A 668 31.05 19.58 11.37
N LEU A 669 30.97 20.74 12.02
CA LEU A 669 31.25 20.87 13.45
C LEU A 669 30.33 20.05 14.37
N ALA A 670 29.14 19.66 13.88
CA ALA A 670 28.27 18.74 14.63
C ALA A 670 28.83 17.31 14.72
N LEU A 671 29.60 16.86 13.72
CA LEU A 671 30.25 15.55 13.69
C LEU A 671 31.69 15.62 14.18
N VAL A 672 32.38 16.73 13.89
CA VAL A 672 33.75 16.99 14.32
C VAL A 672 33.80 18.31 15.10
N PRO A 673 33.47 18.30 16.41
CA PRO A 673 33.42 19.52 17.22
C PRO A 673 34.77 20.23 17.36
N ASP A 674 35.87 19.47 17.32
CA ASP A 674 37.24 19.99 17.39
C ASP A 674 38.04 19.52 16.16
N PRO A 675 38.01 20.29 15.06
CA PRO A 675 38.75 19.95 13.84
C PRO A 675 40.27 19.89 14.04
N ARG A 676 40.81 20.68 14.98
CA ARG A 676 42.26 20.69 15.24
C ARG A 676 42.69 19.38 15.86
N LYS A 677 42.01 18.97 16.93
CA LYS A 677 42.26 17.69 17.58
C LYS A 677 42.08 16.53 16.62
N TRP A 678 41.01 16.55 15.82
CA TRP A 678 40.75 15.53 14.79
C TRP A 678 41.91 15.40 13.78
N LEU A 679 42.45 16.53 13.30
CA LEU A 679 43.59 16.55 12.38
C LEU A 679 44.87 16.05 13.05
N GLU A 680 45.14 16.49 14.29
CA GLU A 680 46.35 16.12 15.04
C GLU A 680 46.38 14.61 15.36
N GLU A 681 45.23 14.02 15.73
CA GLU A 681 45.09 12.58 15.99
C GLU A 681 45.34 11.72 14.74
N ARG A 682 44.94 12.21 13.56
CA ARG A 682 45.00 11.42 12.30
C ARG A 682 46.24 11.70 11.45
N LEU A 683 46.79 12.91 11.50
CA LEU A 683 47.89 13.35 10.63
C LEU A 683 49.18 13.70 11.39
N GLY A 684 49.14 13.70 12.73
CA GLY A 684 50.21 14.15 13.60
C GLY A 684 50.19 15.66 13.87
N PRO A 685 51.15 16.20 14.63
CA PRO A 685 51.13 17.57 15.13
C PRO A 685 51.08 18.61 14.01
N LEU A 686 50.31 19.69 14.23
CA LEU A 686 50.17 20.80 13.29
C LEU A 686 51.07 21.98 13.68
N ALA A 687 51.78 22.54 12.69
CA ALA A 687 52.56 23.78 12.83
C ALA A 687 51.70 25.03 12.68
N LYS A 688 50.61 24.95 11.90
CA LYS A 688 49.61 26.02 11.75
C LYS A 688 48.21 25.43 11.69
N PHE A 689 47.24 26.12 12.29
CA PHE A 689 45.82 25.80 12.24
C PHE A 689 45.04 27.10 12.39
N GLU A 690 44.11 27.35 11.48
CA GLU A 690 43.25 28.53 11.48
C GLU A 690 41.87 28.15 10.92
N ILE A 691 40.80 28.52 11.63
CA ILE A 691 39.43 28.43 11.12
C ILE A 691 39.16 29.71 10.33
N ILE A 692 38.74 29.56 9.08
CA ILE A 692 38.48 30.68 8.18
C ILE A 692 37.04 31.17 8.41
N ASP A 693 36.86 32.16 9.28
CA ASP A 693 35.58 32.86 9.47
C ASP A 693 35.33 33.80 8.28
N GLY A 694 34.57 33.31 7.31
CA GLY A 694 34.58 33.94 5.98
C GLY A 694 33.91 35.32 5.89
N GLY A 695 34.75 36.34 5.74
CA GLY A 695 34.51 37.48 4.86
C GLY A 695 35.37 37.32 3.59
N GLU A 696 34.75 37.53 2.44
CA GLU A 696 35.39 37.91 1.16
C GLU A 696 36.05 36.90 0.22
N ASP A 697 36.43 35.66 0.61
CA ASP A 697 37.04 34.73 -0.38
C ASP A 697 36.40 33.33 -0.40
N ARG A 698 35.06 33.32 -0.54
CA ARG A 698 34.23 32.10 -0.62
C ARG A 698 33.86 31.76 -2.07
N ASN A 699 34.83 31.43 -2.90
CA ASN A 699 34.54 30.59 -4.07
C ASN A 699 34.34 29.15 -3.58
N LEU A 700 33.12 28.87 -3.11
CA LEU A 700 32.59 27.53 -3.24
C LEU A 700 32.57 27.20 -4.74
N PRO A 701 32.90 25.96 -5.14
CA PRO A 701 32.77 25.52 -6.51
C PRO A 701 31.37 25.86 -7.05
N THR A 702 31.32 26.63 -8.13
CA THR A 702 30.07 27.10 -8.73
C THR A 702 29.29 25.89 -9.27
N PRO A 703 28.00 25.73 -8.93
CA PRO A 703 27.23 24.57 -9.37
C PRO A 703 27.11 24.50 -10.89
N HIS A 704 27.65 23.43 -11.50
CA HIS A 704 27.27 23.04 -12.85
C HIS A 704 25.94 22.26 -12.82
N HIS A 705 24.95 22.77 -13.55
CA HIS A 705 23.74 22.01 -13.87
C HIS A 705 24.15 20.80 -14.73
N PRO A 706 23.76 19.55 -14.39
CA PRO A 706 24.03 18.39 -15.26
C PRO A 706 23.33 18.49 -16.64
N LEU A 707 22.45 19.49 -16.83
CA LEU A 707 21.89 19.88 -18.11
C LEU A 707 22.39 21.28 -18.48
N GLY A 708 23.68 21.38 -18.81
CA GLY A 708 24.13 22.44 -19.69
C GLY A 708 23.36 22.32 -21.00
N ARG A 709 22.44 23.26 -21.27
CA ARG A 709 21.70 23.51 -22.53
C ARG A 709 21.43 22.25 -23.36
N ALA A 710 20.16 21.81 -23.38
CA ALA A 710 19.63 20.88 -24.37
C ALA A 710 20.42 20.94 -25.68
N ARG A 711 21.22 19.89 -25.95
CA ARG A 711 21.95 19.78 -27.21
C ARG A 711 20.91 19.91 -28.32
N ARG A 712 21.06 20.94 -29.17
CA ARG A 712 20.27 21.05 -30.41
C ARG A 712 20.30 19.68 -31.11
N PRO A 713 19.16 19.18 -31.60
CA PRO A 713 19.14 17.92 -32.34
C PRO A 713 20.12 18.00 -33.52
N PRO A 714 20.77 16.89 -33.89
CA PRO A 714 21.67 16.88 -35.04
C PRO A 714 20.89 17.35 -36.27
N LYS A 715 21.44 18.32 -37.00
CA LYS A 715 20.94 18.73 -38.31
C LYS A 715 20.79 17.47 -39.16
N GLN A 716 19.58 17.26 -39.69
CA GLN A 716 19.37 16.30 -40.77
C GLN A 716 20.38 16.61 -41.89
N PRO A 717 21.05 15.60 -42.47
CA PRO A 717 21.81 15.82 -43.69
C PRO A 717 20.82 16.18 -44.81
N ASN A 718 21.09 17.29 -45.49
CA ASN A 718 20.40 17.66 -46.72
C ASN A 718 20.54 16.53 -47.74
N THR A 719 19.45 15.84 -48.03
CA THR A 719 19.05 15.32 -49.36
C THR A 719 17.57 14.99 -49.30
#